data_AF-A0A0J1HFR0-F1
#
_entry.id   AF-A0A0J1HFR0-F1
#
_cell.length_a   1.000
_cell.length_b   1.000
_cell.length_c   1.000
_cell.angle_alpha   90.00
_cell.angle_beta   90.00
_cell.angle_gamma   90.00
#
_symmetry.space_group_name_H-M   'P 1'
#
loop_
_entity.id
_entity.type
_entity.pdbx_description
1 polymer ?
#
loop_
_entity_poly.entity_id
_entity_poly.type
_entity_poly.pdbx_seq_one_letter_code
_entity_poly.pdbx_strand_id
1 'polypeptide(L)'
;MLKRTAITLLASGLLFGCNDDDATVDIPKQPEQPQIPETPETRTTDVTIISANLWLSLSQNLSGGSDFHRAIEEFKHANADILLLSEASGITARIAEALNMYYWQGYDANTTTGIVSRYPIKSVLNAEKNTEAENNNTGGIGVVVDINGRDVVLWVNHLDYTHYHVYDARGGDGVTWQARNNCQPLSDSSELEALNQQSQRPAQAQFMLNQLTPYQTQQTATFIGGDFNEASGLDWTADTANMFDHRGTIHDFLTHRLIRNAGYVDSYRVLYPNPVTHPGITWPFHADDSWTRGTSYQTECGRGLDDRDRIDFIYHAPVDGVELLNASVIGPRPTTYFDSPHGEDNTYTWGDPHSGLMVNELGEPTYGERDFVSDHLWYKTTYRLKTTSEAPTSTSLDLNPAFSDVTLAADGDNLVISFTLGNWPLWDEALDYQLVIAGDSTSSRTLGWQNQPLSSQPDNTRMTVTVPPEVLAKLKQEAPLHHGLQLRTVARIHGWWKQFAVKTISIEEIEHVINIPDAAPSTQLAIADADHLDSGMPITLQWQNGTTHPSQWIAIYPEGQVSGASWGWVYARDDLSPADSLSLWQSVPAQGVTEGNTQLPSLGTLLAQRGHTAQSGDRFQISLVATDSISDIQAFQIVTVK
;
A
#
# COMPACT_ATOMS: atom_id res chain seq x y z
N MET A 1 62.87 -10.66 -6.04
CA MET A 1 63.66 -11.89 -6.25
C MET A 1 62.79 -12.88 -7.02
N LEU A 2 63.33 -13.41 -8.14
CA LEU A 2 62.89 -14.53 -9.02
C LEU A 2 61.36 -14.80 -9.15
N LYS A 3 60.62 -14.52 -10.23
CA LYS A 3 60.76 -14.64 -11.71
C LYS A 3 60.70 -16.09 -12.24
N ARG A 4 59.80 -16.30 -13.25
CA ARG A 4 59.74 -17.30 -14.36
C ARG A 4 58.63 -18.37 -14.26
N THR A 5 57.88 -18.76 -15.31
CA THR A 5 57.84 -18.44 -16.76
C THR A 5 56.54 -19.01 -17.37
N ALA A 6 55.97 -18.32 -18.37
CA ALA A 6 54.96 -18.81 -19.30
C ALA A 6 55.59 -19.52 -20.50
N ILE A 7 54.95 -20.55 -21.07
CA ILE A 7 55.21 -21.01 -22.46
C ILE A 7 53.89 -21.41 -23.14
N THR A 8 53.65 -20.75 -24.26
CA THR A 8 52.67 -20.98 -25.33
C THR A 8 53.25 -21.95 -26.38
N LEU A 9 52.42 -22.71 -27.11
CA LEU A 9 52.45 -22.95 -28.59
C LEU A 9 51.43 -24.07 -28.94
N LEU A 10 50.39 -23.89 -29.76
CA LEU A 10 50.25 -23.67 -31.22
C LEU A 10 50.59 -24.88 -32.14
N ALA A 11 49.74 -25.04 -33.18
CA ALA A 11 49.88 -25.79 -34.45
C ALA A 11 49.07 -27.11 -34.53
N SER A 12 47.90 -27.16 -35.18
CA SER A 12 47.57 -27.11 -36.63
C SER A 12 47.70 -28.46 -37.35
N GLY A 13 46.62 -28.91 -38.02
CA GLY A 13 46.65 -30.03 -38.95
C GLY A 13 45.25 -30.44 -39.46
N LEU A 14 44.83 -29.85 -40.57
CA LEU A 14 43.76 -30.37 -41.44
C LEU A 14 44.20 -31.69 -42.09
N LEU A 15 43.27 -32.63 -42.33
CA LEU A 15 42.95 -33.15 -43.68
C LEU A 15 41.90 -34.29 -43.64
N PHE A 16 41.17 -34.37 -44.75
CA PHE A 16 40.03 -35.21 -45.10
C PHE A 16 40.27 -36.73 -45.10
N GLY A 17 39.19 -37.51 -44.94
CA GLY A 17 39.12 -38.92 -45.35
C GLY A 17 37.69 -39.47 -45.28
N CYS A 18 37.13 -39.83 -46.44
CA CYS A 18 35.77 -40.36 -46.65
C CYS A 18 35.65 -41.87 -46.34
N ASN A 19 34.45 -42.25 -45.92
CA ASN A 19 33.63 -43.44 -46.21
C ASN A 19 34.19 -44.89 -46.31
N ASP A 20 33.37 -45.75 -45.67
CA ASP A 20 32.89 -47.09 -46.05
C ASP A 20 33.60 -48.38 -45.60
N ASP A 21 32.81 -49.13 -44.82
CA ASP A 21 32.53 -50.57 -44.83
C ASP A 21 33.45 -51.61 -44.13
N ASP A 22 32.81 -52.23 -43.13
CA ASP A 22 32.76 -53.65 -42.74
C ASP A 22 34.04 -54.43 -42.39
N ALA A 23 34.21 -54.65 -41.09
CA ALA A 23 34.31 -56.00 -40.52
C ALA A 23 34.15 -55.94 -38.99
N THR A 24 32.99 -56.37 -38.50
CA THR A 24 32.68 -56.53 -37.08
C THR A 24 33.49 -57.67 -36.46
N VAL A 25 34.45 -57.32 -35.60
CA VAL A 25 35.06 -58.25 -34.66
C VAL A 25 34.32 -58.09 -33.32
N ASP A 26 33.63 -59.16 -32.92
CA ASP A 26 32.83 -59.23 -31.69
C ASP A 26 33.77 -59.29 -30.46
N ILE A 27 33.98 -58.14 -29.82
CA ILE A 27 34.69 -58.04 -28.53
C ILE A 27 33.63 -58.14 -27.42
N PRO A 28 33.77 -59.04 -26.42
CA PRO A 28 32.78 -59.15 -25.36
C PRO A 28 32.66 -57.82 -24.62
N LYS A 29 31.45 -57.24 -24.56
CA LYS A 29 31.16 -56.11 -23.68
C LYS A 29 31.49 -56.51 -22.24
N GLN A 30 32.40 -55.77 -21.62
CA GLN A 30 32.68 -55.82 -20.19
C GLN A 30 31.37 -55.53 -19.43
N PRO A 31 31.07 -56.22 -18.31
CA PRO A 31 29.81 -55.98 -17.59
C PRO A 31 29.75 -54.51 -17.15
N GLU A 32 28.68 -53.80 -17.51
CA GLU A 32 28.38 -52.49 -16.94
C GLU A 32 28.34 -52.62 -15.42
N GLN A 33 29.22 -51.90 -14.73
CA GLN A 33 29.10 -51.73 -13.29
C GLN A 33 27.76 -51.03 -13.01
N PRO A 34 26.97 -51.51 -12.04
CA PRO A 34 25.75 -50.80 -11.66
C PRO A 34 26.13 -49.37 -11.24
N GLN A 35 25.58 -48.37 -11.94
CA GLN A 35 25.71 -46.99 -11.53
C GLN A 35 25.13 -46.86 -10.13
N ILE A 36 25.99 -46.52 -9.17
CA ILE A 36 25.57 -46.08 -7.84
C ILE A 36 24.72 -44.82 -8.09
N PRO A 37 23.46 -44.74 -7.64
CA PRO A 37 22.69 -43.51 -7.77
C PRO A 37 23.48 -42.39 -7.08
N GLU A 38 23.83 -41.35 -7.83
CA GLU A 38 24.39 -40.14 -7.24
C GLU A 38 23.42 -39.67 -6.15
N THR A 39 23.91 -39.55 -4.92
CA THR A 39 23.11 -39.01 -3.83
C THR A 39 22.73 -37.58 -4.22
N PRO A 40 21.44 -37.19 -4.23
CA PRO A 40 21.06 -35.85 -4.65
C PRO A 40 21.85 -34.82 -3.86
N GLU A 41 22.63 -33.97 -4.54
CA GLU A 41 23.33 -32.87 -3.87
C GLU A 41 22.29 -32.01 -3.16
N THR A 42 22.41 -31.92 -1.83
CA THR A 42 21.51 -31.09 -1.02
C THR A 42 21.86 -29.62 -1.29
N ARG A 43 20.97 -28.89 -1.95
CA ARG A 43 21.14 -27.45 -2.24
C ARG A 43 20.47 -26.60 -1.17
N THR A 44 20.82 -25.32 -1.13
CA THR A 44 20.16 -24.34 -0.27
C THR A 44 19.84 -23.04 -1.01
N THR A 45 18.71 -22.45 -0.67
CA THR A 45 18.27 -21.13 -1.16
C THR A 45 18.01 -20.22 0.03
N ASP A 46 18.64 -19.05 0.06
CA ASP A 46 18.32 -18.00 1.04
C ASP A 46 17.13 -17.18 0.50
N VAL A 47 16.13 -16.94 1.35
CA VAL A 47 14.85 -16.30 0.99
C VAL A 47 14.55 -15.19 1.98
N THR A 48 14.28 -13.99 1.47
CA THR A 48 13.84 -12.85 2.29
C THR A 48 12.33 -12.65 2.18
N ILE A 49 11.66 -12.65 3.33
CA ILE A 49 10.21 -12.47 3.47
C ILE A 49 9.95 -11.17 4.24
N ILE A 50 9.09 -10.31 3.70
CA ILE A 50 8.66 -9.08 4.35
C ILE A 50 7.15 -9.12 4.57
N SER A 51 6.72 -8.85 5.80
CA SER A 51 5.34 -8.53 6.16
C SER A 51 5.17 -7.02 6.19
N ALA A 52 4.24 -6.49 5.41
CA ALA A 52 4.06 -5.05 5.24
C ALA A 52 2.57 -4.69 5.22
N ASN A 53 2.09 -4.04 6.28
CA ASN A 53 0.89 -3.22 6.19
C ASN A 53 1.24 -1.98 5.34
N LEU A 54 0.45 -1.73 4.30
CA LEU A 54 0.70 -0.68 3.31
C LEU A 54 -0.01 0.64 3.61
N TRP A 55 -0.65 0.76 4.78
CA TRP A 55 -1.46 1.88 5.21
C TRP A 55 -2.32 2.49 4.11
N LEU A 56 -3.53 1.96 3.96
CA LEU A 56 -4.49 2.46 2.99
C LEU A 56 -3.89 2.40 1.56
N SER A 57 -3.25 1.29 1.20
CA SER A 57 -2.62 1.07 -0.11
C SER A 57 -1.66 2.19 -0.54
N LEU A 58 -0.84 2.71 0.38
CA LEU A 58 0.14 3.77 0.14
C LEU A 58 -0.51 5.03 -0.44
N SER A 59 -1.73 5.37 0.00
CA SER A 59 -2.49 6.48 -0.57
C SER A 59 -2.19 7.84 0.07
N GLN A 60 -1.35 7.90 1.11
CA GLN A 60 -1.12 9.10 1.90
C GLN A 60 -0.19 10.13 1.22
N ASN A 61 0.84 9.68 0.50
CA ASN A 61 1.87 10.53 -0.13
C ASN A 61 2.50 11.53 0.86
N LEU A 62 2.97 11.00 2.00
CA LEU A 62 3.24 11.77 3.22
C LEU A 62 4.32 12.86 3.06
N SER A 63 5.26 12.69 2.12
CA SER A 63 6.38 13.63 1.92
C SER A 63 6.27 14.46 0.63
N GLY A 64 5.06 14.62 0.08
CA GLY A 64 4.85 15.33 -1.21
C GLY A 64 5.45 14.62 -2.43
N GLY A 65 5.90 13.38 -2.26
CA GLY A 65 6.37 12.47 -3.30
C GLY A 65 5.49 11.23 -3.41
N SER A 66 5.89 10.26 -4.23
CA SER A 66 5.19 8.98 -4.36
C SER A 66 5.55 8.01 -3.24
N ASP A 67 4.62 7.74 -2.33
CA ASP A 67 4.79 6.67 -1.33
C ASP A 67 4.87 5.30 -2.00
N PHE A 68 4.19 5.13 -3.15
CA PHE A 68 4.30 3.92 -3.95
C PHE A 68 5.74 3.68 -4.44
N HIS A 69 6.37 4.65 -5.10
CA HIS A 69 7.74 4.45 -5.58
C HIS A 69 8.73 4.28 -4.43
N ARG A 70 8.56 5.01 -3.33
CA ARG A 70 9.40 4.82 -2.15
C ARG A 70 9.26 3.42 -1.56
N ALA A 71 8.04 2.88 -1.48
CA ALA A 71 7.81 1.49 -1.07
C ALA A 71 8.51 0.48 -1.99
N ILE A 72 8.44 0.68 -3.31
CA ILE A 72 9.15 -0.17 -4.28
C ILE A 72 10.66 -0.14 -4.05
N GLU A 73 11.24 1.04 -3.81
CA GLU A 73 12.67 1.15 -3.52
C GLU A 73 13.06 0.50 -2.19
N GLU A 74 12.20 0.58 -1.16
CA GLU A 74 12.40 -0.16 0.11
C GLU A 74 12.41 -1.67 -0.12
N PHE A 75 11.45 -2.21 -0.88
CA PHE A 75 11.40 -3.64 -1.17
C PHE A 75 12.62 -4.12 -1.97
N LYS A 76 13.07 -3.34 -2.96
CA LYS A 76 14.29 -3.63 -3.72
C LYS A 76 15.53 -3.58 -2.84
N HIS A 77 15.68 -2.54 -2.03
CA HIS A 77 16.82 -2.38 -1.12
C HIS A 77 16.88 -3.51 -0.09
N ALA A 78 15.71 -3.91 0.44
CA ALA A 78 15.60 -5.02 1.36
C ALA A 78 15.87 -6.40 0.71
N ASN A 79 16.02 -6.46 -0.62
CA ASN A 79 16.15 -7.68 -1.42
C ASN A 79 14.99 -8.65 -1.15
N ALA A 80 13.76 -8.15 -1.22
CA ALA A 80 12.57 -8.95 -0.97
C ALA A 80 12.38 -10.04 -2.04
N ASP A 81 12.27 -11.30 -1.63
CA ASP A 81 11.87 -12.39 -2.51
C ASP A 81 10.37 -12.71 -2.39
N ILE A 82 9.78 -12.41 -1.23
CA ILE A 82 8.37 -12.61 -0.91
C ILE A 82 7.87 -11.40 -0.11
N LEU A 83 6.70 -10.88 -0.49
CA LEU A 83 5.96 -9.87 0.25
C LEU A 83 4.62 -10.45 0.71
N LEU A 84 4.32 -10.28 2.00
CA LEU A 84 3.05 -10.58 2.65
C LEU A 84 2.42 -9.24 3.01
N LEU A 85 1.45 -8.80 2.22
CA LEU A 85 0.89 -7.46 2.27
C LEU A 85 -0.47 -7.40 2.98
N SER A 86 -0.63 -6.40 3.86
CA SER A 86 -1.88 -6.02 4.53
C SER A 86 -2.26 -4.59 4.12
N GLU A 87 -3.54 -4.21 4.24
CA GLU A 87 -4.10 -2.96 3.67
C GLU A 87 -3.78 -2.73 2.17
N ALA A 88 -3.61 -3.82 1.44
CA ALA A 88 -3.27 -3.85 0.02
C ALA A 88 -4.51 -3.80 -0.88
N SER A 89 -5.51 -2.99 -0.50
CA SER A 89 -6.83 -2.74 -1.12
C SER A 89 -6.82 -2.20 -2.55
N GLY A 90 -5.98 -2.72 -3.44
CA GLY A 90 -5.93 -2.35 -4.85
C GLY A 90 -4.55 -1.96 -5.36
N ILE A 91 -3.49 -2.49 -4.76
CA ILE A 91 -2.12 -2.14 -5.16
C ILE A 91 -1.23 -3.36 -5.43
N THR A 92 -1.63 -4.56 -5.05
CA THR A 92 -0.82 -5.79 -5.21
C THR A 92 -0.36 -6.01 -6.65
N ALA A 93 -1.25 -5.88 -7.64
CA ALA A 93 -0.90 -6.02 -9.06
C ALA A 93 0.15 -4.97 -9.52
N ARG A 94 0.07 -3.74 -9.00
CA ARG A 94 1.07 -2.67 -9.27
C ARG A 94 2.42 -2.99 -8.66
N ILE A 95 2.45 -3.48 -7.42
CA ILE A 95 3.69 -3.87 -6.74
C ILE A 95 4.35 -5.03 -7.50
N ALA A 96 3.55 -6.02 -7.89
CA ALA A 96 4.02 -7.17 -8.65
C ALA A 96 4.60 -6.77 -10.02
N GLU A 97 3.97 -5.85 -10.74
CA GLU A 97 4.48 -5.33 -12.01
C GLU A 97 5.80 -4.57 -11.82
N ALA A 98 5.87 -3.67 -10.84
CA ALA A 98 7.06 -2.86 -10.57
C ALA A 98 8.27 -3.68 -10.08
N LEU A 99 8.03 -4.82 -9.43
CA LEU A 99 9.08 -5.74 -8.98
C LEU A 99 9.31 -6.92 -9.94
N ASN A 100 8.49 -7.05 -10.99
CA ASN A 100 8.49 -8.19 -11.91
C ASN A 100 8.39 -9.55 -11.20
N MET A 101 7.34 -9.71 -10.39
CA MET A 101 7.11 -10.87 -9.53
C MET A 101 5.69 -11.46 -9.76
N TYR A 102 5.51 -12.73 -9.42
CA TYR A 102 4.20 -13.37 -9.39
C TYR A 102 3.37 -12.84 -8.22
N TYR A 103 2.04 -12.92 -8.31
CA TYR A 103 1.18 -12.47 -7.23
C TYR A 103 -0.14 -13.20 -7.10
N TRP A 104 -0.67 -13.17 -5.89
CA TRP A 104 -2.03 -13.55 -5.55
C TRP A 104 -2.64 -12.47 -4.67
N GLN A 105 -3.86 -12.03 -5.00
CA GLN A 105 -4.57 -10.97 -4.27
C GLN A 105 -5.98 -11.39 -3.84
N GLY A 106 -6.20 -12.71 -3.73
CA GLY A 106 -7.51 -13.30 -3.46
C GLY A 106 -8.46 -13.24 -4.65
N TYR A 107 -9.67 -13.76 -4.46
CA TYR A 107 -10.79 -13.60 -5.40
C TYR A 107 -11.07 -12.11 -5.66
N ASP A 108 -11.83 -11.79 -6.72
CA ASP A 108 -11.90 -10.41 -7.21
C ASP A 108 -12.45 -9.42 -6.17
N ALA A 109 -13.41 -9.82 -5.35
CA ALA A 109 -13.94 -9.03 -4.25
C ALA A 109 -13.08 -9.01 -2.94
N ASN A 110 -11.90 -9.65 -2.88
CA ASN A 110 -10.96 -9.48 -1.76
C ASN A 110 -10.23 -8.15 -1.86
N THR A 111 -10.07 -7.42 -0.75
CA THR A 111 -9.66 -6.00 -0.78
C THR A 111 -8.66 -5.62 0.28
N THR A 112 -7.87 -6.52 0.84
CA THR A 112 -6.97 -6.11 1.93
C THR A 112 -5.63 -6.81 1.99
N THR A 113 -5.57 -8.04 1.47
CA THR A 113 -4.37 -8.86 1.51
C THR A 113 -3.77 -9.06 0.12
N GLY A 114 -2.45 -9.22 0.06
CA GLY A 114 -1.72 -9.53 -1.16
C GLY A 114 -0.48 -10.36 -0.87
N ILE A 115 -0.15 -11.29 -1.76
CA ILE A 115 1.11 -12.03 -1.76
C ILE A 115 1.82 -11.73 -3.06
N VAL A 116 3.07 -11.29 -2.99
CA VAL A 116 3.95 -11.11 -4.15
C VAL A 116 5.17 -12.01 -3.96
N SER A 117 5.52 -12.79 -4.97
CA SER A 117 6.59 -13.78 -4.90
C SER A 117 7.45 -13.80 -6.15
N ARG A 118 8.77 -13.83 -5.96
CA ARG A 118 9.74 -14.11 -7.04
C ARG A 118 9.58 -15.54 -7.57
N TYR A 119 9.02 -16.43 -6.76
CA TYR A 119 8.89 -17.85 -7.03
C TYR A 119 7.50 -18.18 -7.62
N PRO A 120 7.41 -19.11 -8.58
CA PRO A 120 6.14 -19.50 -9.19
C PRO A 120 5.11 -19.97 -8.17
N ILE A 121 3.88 -19.49 -8.30
CA ILE A 121 2.73 -19.94 -7.50
C ILE A 121 2.21 -21.24 -8.11
N LYS A 122 2.14 -22.33 -7.36
CA LYS A 122 1.63 -23.63 -7.83
C LYS A 122 0.12 -23.78 -7.61
N SER A 123 -0.36 -23.25 -6.49
CA SER A 123 -1.77 -23.34 -6.08
C SER A 123 -2.12 -22.26 -5.06
N VAL A 124 -3.41 -21.94 -4.96
CA VAL A 124 -3.97 -21.00 -3.96
C VAL A 124 -4.79 -21.77 -2.93
N LEU A 125 -4.88 -21.27 -1.70
CA LEU A 125 -5.52 -21.94 -0.55
C LEU A 125 -6.89 -21.36 -0.18
N ASN A 126 -7.33 -20.30 -0.87
CA ASN A 126 -8.60 -19.61 -0.63
C ASN A 126 -9.25 -19.14 -1.94
N ALA A 127 -9.37 -20.04 -2.92
CA ALA A 127 -9.96 -19.72 -4.23
C ALA A 127 -11.45 -19.32 -4.15
N GLU A 128 -12.14 -19.65 -3.05
CA GLU A 128 -13.55 -19.33 -2.82
C GLU A 128 -13.73 -18.52 -1.53
N LYS A 129 -14.65 -17.54 -1.58
CA LYS A 129 -14.95 -16.65 -0.45
C LYS A 129 -15.46 -17.43 0.76
N ASN A 130 -14.86 -17.21 1.93
CA ASN A 130 -15.42 -17.66 3.20
C ASN A 130 -16.20 -16.51 3.85
N THR A 131 -17.54 -16.53 3.77
CA THR A 131 -18.38 -15.44 4.27
C THR A 131 -18.35 -15.23 5.80
N GLU A 132 -17.91 -16.23 6.57
CA GLU A 132 -17.85 -16.16 8.03
C GLU A 132 -16.50 -15.61 8.51
N ALA A 133 -15.40 -16.00 7.87
CA ALA A 133 -14.04 -15.57 8.21
C ALA A 133 -13.56 -14.33 7.42
N GLU A 134 -14.13 -14.05 6.25
CA GLU A 134 -13.71 -12.97 5.35
C GLU A 134 -14.85 -11.95 5.19
N ASN A 135 -15.18 -11.27 6.29
CA ASN A 135 -16.15 -10.19 6.29
C ASN A 135 -15.48 -8.84 6.61
N ASN A 136 -16.10 -7.74 6.17
CA ASN A 136 -15.63 -6.37 6.43
C ASN A 136 -14.18 -6.04 6.03
N ASN A 137 -13.68 -6.55 4.89
CA ASN A 137 -12.31 -6.32 4.40
C ASN A 137 -11.20 -6.82 5.34
N THR A 138 -11.44 -7.90 6.07
CA THR A 138 -10.46 -8.54 6.96
C THR A 138 -10.41 -10.03 6.67
N GLY A 139 -9.31 -10.71 7.00
CA GLY A 139 -9.10 -12.13 6.73
C GLY A 139 -7.69 -12.44 6.23
N GLY A 140 -7.53 -13.55 5.51
CA GLY A 140 -6.22 -13.98 5.03
C GLY A 140 -6.28 -14.78 3.73
N ILE A 141 -5.19 -14.74 2.97
CA ILE A 141 -5.03 -15.50 1.73
C ILE A 141 -3.77 -16.35 1.79
N GLY A 142 -3.74 -17.46 1.05
CA GLY A 142 -2.59 -18.36 1.05
C GLY A 142 -2.26 -18.94 -0.33
N VAL A 143 -0.99 -19.28 -0.52
CA VAL A 143 -0.46 -19.91 -1.73
C VAL A 143 0.56 -20.99 -1.39
N VAL A 144 0.77 -21.91 -2.33
CA VAL A 144 1.95 -22.77 -2.38
C VAL A 144 2.85 -22.26 -3.50
N VAL A 145 4.12 -22.01 -3.22
CA VAL A 145 5.13 -21.58 -4.20
C VAL A 145 6.22 -22.63 -4.38
N ASP A 146 6.85 -22.63 -5.55
CA ASP A 146 8.01 -23.46 -5.87
C ASP A 146 9.32 -22.68 -5.64
N ILE A 147 9.94 -22.89 -4.47
CA ILE A 147 11.28 -22.36 -4.19
C ILE A 147 12.32 -23.40 -4.59
N ASN A 148 12.76 -23.31 -5.85
CA ASN A 148 13.81 -24.14 -6.44
C ASN A 148 13.62 -25.66 -6.20
N GLY A 149 12.43 -26.15 -6.55
CA GLY A 149 12.01 -27.54 -6.43
C GLY A 149 11.51 -27.94 -5.04
N ARG A 150 11.37 -26.98 -4.11
CA ARG A 150 10.73 -27.19 -2.81
C ARG A 150 9.42 -26.43 -2.72
N ASP A 151 8.36 -27.15 -2.36
CA ASP A 151 7.07 -26.56 -2.05
C ASP A 151 7.14 -25.82 -0.71
N VAL A 152 6.71 -24.56 -0.74
CA VAL A 152 6.64 -23.67 0.42
C VAL A 152 5.27 -23.02 0.46
N VAL A 153 4.63 -23.07 1.63
CA VAL A 153 3.33 -22.43 1.87
C VAL A 153 3.54 -21.03 2.41
N LEU A 154 2.82 -20.07 1.85
CA LEU A 154 2.78 -18.70 2.30
C LEU A 154 1.35 -18.34 2.68
N TRP A 155 1.18 -17.68 3.82
CA TRP A 155 -0.11 -17.15 4.26
C TRP A 155 0.07 -15.72 4.76
N VAL A 156 -0.80 -14.82 4.32
CA VAL A 156 -0.86 -13.43 4.81
C VAL A 156 -2.21 -13.14 5.43
N ASN A 157 -2.22 -12.35 6.50
CA ASN A 157 -3.42 -11.89 7.19
C ASN A 157 -3.53 -10.36 7.20
N HIS A 158 -4.75 -9.88 7.29
CA HIS A 158 -5.10 -8.60 7.88
C HIS A 158 -6.35 -8.85 8.72
N LEU A 159 -6.14 -9.15 10.00
CA LEU A 159 -7.22 -9.62 10.87
C LEU A 159 -8.08 -8.45 11.38
N ASP A 160 -9.23 -8.77 11.97
CA ASP A 160 -10.18 -7.78 12.45
C ASP A 160 -9.54 -6.75 13.40
N TYR A 161 -9.58 -5.48 12.98
CA TYR A 161 -9.10 -4.33 13.75
C TYR A 161 -10.21 -3.67 14.56
N THR A 162 -11.49 -3.97 14.29
CA THR A 162 -12.64 -3.22 14.84
C THR A 162 -12.95 -3.51 16.30
N HIS A 163 -12.30 -4.51 16.88
CA HIS A 163 -12.42 -4.91 18.29
C HIS A 163 -11.01 -5.04 18.90
N TYR A 164 -10.20 -3.98 18.84
CA TYR A 164 -8.80 -4.01 19.28
C TYR A 164 -8.66 -4.02 20.81
N HIS A 165 -9.03 -5.14 21.43
CA HIS A 165 -9.09 -5.33 22.89
C HIS A 165 -7.76 -5.16 23.64
N VAL A 166 -6.64 -4.97 22.94
CA VAL A 166 -5.38 -4.55 23.54
C VAL A 166 -5.53 -3.16 24.18
N TYR A 167 -6.37 -2.28 23.62
CA TYR A 167 -6.69 -0.99 24.23
C TYR A 167 -7.47 -1.12 25.53
N ASP A 168 -8.35 -2.11 25.63
CA ASP A 168 -9.11 -2.39 26.86
C ASP A 168 -8.19 -2.69 28.04
N ALA A 169 -7.09 -3.41 27.80
CA ALA A 169 -6.07 -3.67 28.80
C ALA A 169 -5.33 -2.42 29.30
N ARG A 170 -5.35 -1.31 28.53
CA ARG A 170 -4.70 -0.03 28.89
C ARG A 170 -5.64 1.00 29.49
N GLY A 171 -6.95 0.73 29.50
CA GLY A 171 -8.00 1.66 29.93
C GLY A 171 -8.72 2.39 28.79
N GLY A 172 -8.49 1.97 27.55
CA GLY A 172 -9.28 2.32 26.38
C GLY A 172 -10.45 1.36 26.16
N ASP A 173 -11.13 1.52 25.02
CA ASP A 173 -12.17 0.62 24.54
C ASP A 173 -11.91 0.37 23.04
N GLY A 174 -11.57 -0.87 22.71
CA GLY A 174 -11.12 -1.28 21.37
C GLY A 174 -12.21 -1.30 20.29
N VAL A 175 -13.46 -0.97 20.64
CA VAL A 175 -14.59 -0.88 19.70
C VAL A 175 -14.94 0.57 19.42
N THR A 176 -15.03 1.38 20.47
CA THR A 176 -15.37 2.81 20.36
C THR A 176 -14.16 3.70 20.08
N TRP A 177 -12.94 3.17 20.29
CA TRP A 177 -11.67 3.90 20.20
C TRP A 177 -11.59 5.08 21.18
N GLN A 178 -12.36 5.02 22.28
CA GLN A 178 -12.39 6.03 23.32
C GLN A 178 -11.84 5.48 24.64
N ALA A 179 -11.39 6.38 25.51
CA ALA A 179 -11.03 6.00 26.87
C ALA A 179 -12.25 5.52 27.67
N ARG A 180 -12.05 4.54 28.53
CA ARG A 180 -13.02 4.15 29.57
C ARG A 180 -13.05 5.21 30.67
N ASN A 181 -14.15 5.27 31.40
CA ASN A 181 -14.32 6.18 32.53
C ASN A 181 -13.15 6.04 33.54
N ASN A 182 -12.51 7.15 33.88
CA ASN A 182 -11.33 7.22 34.74
C ASN A 182 -10.16 6.33 34.27
N CYS A 183 -10.07 6.06 32.96
CA CYS A 183 -9.00 5.28 32.34
C CYS A 183 -8.80 3.90 32.98
N GLN A 184 -9.88 3.24 33.41
CA GLN A 184 -9.81 1.98 34.14
C GLN A 184 -9.45 0.82 33.19
N PRO A 185 -8.29 0.15 33.38
CA PRO A 185 -7.89 -0.98 32.55
C PRO A 185 -8.66 -2.25 32.87
N LEU A 186 -8.95 -3.05 31.86
CA LEU A 186 -9.43 -4.43 32.01
C LEU A 186 -8.23 -5.38 32.01
N SER A 187 -7.79 -5.79 33.20
CA SER A 187 -6.60 -6.66 33.36
C SER A 187 -6.95 -8.14 33.59
N ASP A 188 -8.23 -8.47 33.78
CA ASP A 188 -8.67 -9.86 33.91
C ASP A 188 -8.63 -10.57 32.54
N SER A 189 -7.86 -11.66 32.48
CA SER A 189 -7.68 -12.39 31.22
C SER A 189 -8.98 -13.01 30.68
N SER A 190 -9.95 -13.34 31.54
CA SER A 190 -11.23 -13.89 31.08
C SER A 190 -12.13 -12.82 30.48
N GLU A 191 -12.06 -11.57 30.97
CA GLU A 191 -12.75 -10.43 30.38
C GLU A 191 -12.14 -10.06 29.03
N LEU A 192 -10.81 -9.98 28.93
CA LEU A 192 -10.10 -9.73 27.68
C LEU A 192 -10.39 -10.81 26.62
N GLU A 193 -10.40 -12.09 27.02
CA GLU A 193 -10.79 -13.19 26.14
C GLU A 193 -12.24 -13.04 25.66
N ALA A 194 -13.17 -12.69 26.55
CA ALA A 194 -14.57 -12.47 26.19
C ALA A 194 -14.77 -11.31 25.21
N LEU A 195 -13.95 -10.26 25.29
CA LEU A 195 -13.91 -9.18 24.28
C LEU A 195 -13.35 -9.68 22.95
N ASN A 196 -12.28 -10.46 22.98
CA ASN A 196 -11.69 -11.00 21.77
C ASN A 196 -12.64 -11.96 21.03
N GLN A 197 -13.46 -12.74 21.75
CA GLN A 197 -14.50 -13.59 21.19
C GLN A 197 -15.62 -12.83 20.46
N GLN A 198 -15.73 -11.51 20.70
CA GLN A 198 -16.66 -10.65 19.96
C GLN A 198 -16.04 -10.12 18.65
N SER A 199 -14.71 -10.21 18.52
CA SER A 199 -14.00 -9.94 17.27
C SER A 199 -14.11 -11.11 16.29
N GLN A 200 -13.61 -10.91 15.07
CA GLN A 200 -13.53 -11.99 14.08
C GLN A 200 -12.19 -12.73 14.09
N ARG A 201 -11.19 -12.22 14.82
CA ARG A 201 -9.84 -12.79 14.86
C ARG A 201 -9.83 -14.28 15.23
N PRO A 202 -10.62 -14.77 16.21
CA PRO A 202 -10.66 -16.20 16.51
C PRO A 202 -11.09 -17.06 15.33
N ALA A 203 -12.16 -16.65 14.61
CA ALA A 203 -12.68 -17.38 13.46
C ALA A 203 -11.70 -17.33 12.27
N GLN A 204 -11.09 -16.16 12.04
CA GLN A 204 -10.08 -15.95 11.01
C GLN A 204 -8.82 -16.80 11.24
N ALA A 205 -8.31 -16.81 12.48
CA ALA A 205 -7.18 -17.63 12.87
C ALA A 205 -7.49 -19.12 12.71
N GLN A 206 -8.67 -19.56 13.13
CA GLN A 206 -9.08 -20.96 12.98
C GLN A 206 -9.23 -21.36 11.51
N PHE A 207 -9.78 -20.48 10.67
CA PHE A 207 -9.89 -20.72 9.23
C PHE A 207 -8.52 -20.93 8.60
N MET A 208 -7.57 -20.02 8.85
CA MET A 208 -6.19 -20.18 8.41
C MET A 208 -5.60 -21.52 8.86
N LEU A 209 -5.67 -21.83 10.15
CA LEU A 209 -5.09 -23.07 10.69
C LEU A 209 -5.72 -24.33 10.07
N ASN A 210 -7.01 -24.30 9.76
CA ASN A 210 -7.68 -25.38 9.04
C ASN A 210 -7.12 -25.54 7.61
N GLN A 211 -6.90 -24.44 6.88
CA GLN A 211 -6.27 -24.49 5.55
C GLN A 211 -4.83 -25.01 5.60
N LEU A 212 -4.11 -24.72 6.68
CA LEU A 212 -2.70 -25.11 6.83
C LEU A 212 -2.51 -26.53 7.40
N THR A 213 -3.55 -27.15 7.94
CA THR A 213 -3.48 -28.49 8.58
C THR A 213 -2.87 -29.58 7.68
N PRO A 214 -3.21 -29.69 6.38
CA PRO A 214 -2.60 -30.69 5.50
C PRO A 214 -1.09 -30.50 5.34
N TYR A 215 -0.64 -29.26 5.22
CA TYR A 215 0.76 -28.89 5.03
C TYR A 215 1.58 -29.09 6.31
N GLN A 216 0.97 -28.79 7.46
CA GLN A 216 1.57 -29.08 8.76
C GLN A 216 1.79 -30.59 8.93
N THR A 217 0.79 -31.41 8.59
CA THR A 217 0.87 -32.88 8.66
C THR A 217 1.97 -33.44 7.75
N GLN A 218 2.17 -32.81 6.60
CA GLN A 218 3.21 -33.16 5.63
C GLN A 218 4.58 -32.57 5.95
N GLN A 219 4.69 -31.79 7.04
CA GLN A 219 5.90 -31.03 7.40
C GLN A 219 6.42 -30.13 6.27
N THR A 220 5.50 -29.58 5.47
CA THR A 220 5.82 -28.60 4.43
C THR A 220 6.31 -27.31 5.09
N ALA A 221 7.32 -26.67 4.51
CA ALA A 221 7.78 -25.37 4.98
C ALA A 221 6.64 -24.36 4.82
N THR A 222 6.29 -23.67 5.90
CA THR A 222 5.15 -22.76 5.92
C THR A 222 5.55 -21.48 6.63
N PHE A 223 5.20 -20.34 6.03
CA PHE A 223 5.38 -19.01 6.59
C PHE A 223 4.04 -18.29 6.66
N ILE A 224 3.75 -17.70 7.82
CA ILE A 224 2.50 -16.98 8.09
C ILE A 224 2.89 -15.56 8.50
N GLY A 225 2.35 -14.54 7.86
CA GLY A 225 2.59 -13.17 8.27
C GLY A 225 1.41 -12.23 8.02
N GLY A 226 1.70 -10.93 8.04
CA GLY A 226 0.71 -9.87 7.94
C GLY A 226 0.47 -9.17 9.27
N ASP A 227 -0.56 -8.32 9.26
CA ASP A 227 -1.08 -7.60 10.41
C ASP A 227 -2.16 -8.42 11.13
N PHE A 228 -1.89 -8.73 12.41
CA PHE A 228 -2.77 -9.54 13.23
C PHE A 228 -3.77 -8.72 14.04
N ASN A 229 -3.64 -7.39 14.08
CA ASN A 229 -4.47 -6.51 14.90
C ASN A 229 -4.67 -7.04 16.33
N GLU A 230 -3.60 -7.61 16.89
CA GLU A 230 -3.57 -8.19 18.23
C GLU A 230 -2.10 -8.33 18.66
N ALA A 231 -1.81 -8.00 19.91
CA ALA A 231 -0.48 -8.18 20.48
C ALA A 231 -0.16 -9.67 20.75
N SER A 232 1.07 -9.96 21.17
CA SER A 232 1.52 -11.30 21.50
C SER A 232 1.63 -11.53 23.02
N GLY A 233 1.28 -12.73 23.47
CA GLY A 233 1.59 -13.19 24.83
C GLY A 233 3.08 -13.33 25.15
N LEU A 234 3.97 -13.30 24.15
CA LEU A 234 5.41 -13.22 24.34
C LEU A 234 5.89 -11.78 24.62
N ASP A 235 5.03 -10.79 24.37
CA ASP A 235 5.36 -9.37 24.52
C ASP A 235 4.66 -8.77 25.76
N TRP A 236 3.52 -9.34 26.18
CA TRP A 236 2.76 -8.97 27.38
C TRP A 236 3.03 -9.93 28.55
N THR A 237 4.25 -9.83 29.08
CA THR A 237 4.79 -10.70 30.12
C THR A 237 4.92 -9.97 31.46
N ALA A 238 5.31 -10.69 32.52
CA ALA A 238 5.60 -10.06 33.80
C ALA A 238 6.70 -9.00 33.71
N ASP A 239 7.70 -9.20 32.84
CA ASP A 239 8.85 -8.30 32.70
C ASP A 239 8.49 -7.00 31.95
N THR A 240 7.45 -7.04 31.13
CA THR A 240 6.95 -5.89 30.34
C THR A 240 5.64 -5.31 30.90
N ALA A 241 5.14 -5.82 32.03
CA ALA A 241 3.83 -5.45 32.58
C ALA A 241 3.70 -3.95 32.93
N ASN A 242 4.82 -3.24 33.09
CA ASN A 242 4.84 -1.79 33.36
C ASN A 242 5.39 -0.96 32.18
N MET A 243 5.64 -1.57 31.02
CA MET A 243 6.02 -0.86 29.80
C MET A 243 4.77 -0.52 28.99
N PHE A 244 4.84 0.48 28.12
CA PHE A 244 3.82 0.78 27.09
C PHE A 244 2.39 0.80 27.64
N ASP A 245 2.21 1.41 28.82
CA ASP A 245 0.93 1.46 29.52
C ASP A 245 0.21 0.10 29.66
N HIS A 246 0.92 -1.02 29.75
CA HIS A 246 0.30 -2.34 29.99
C HIS A 246 -0.46 -2.42 31.33
N ARG A 247 -0.28 -1.44 32.24
CA ARG A 247 -0.97 -1.29 33.53
C ARG A 247 -0.89 -2.52 34.45
N GLY A 248 0.22 -3.25 34.39
CA GLY A 248 0.42 -4.48 35.16
C GLY A 248 -0.21 -5.72 34.52
N THR A 249 -0.82 -5.60 33.34
CA THR A 249 -1.49 -6.69 32.65
C THR A 249 -0.48 -7.67 32.07
N ILE A 250 -0.73 -8.95 32.30
CA ILE A 250 0.01 -10.08 31.71
C ILE A 250 -1.05 -10.92 31.01
N HIS A 251 -0.94 -11.08 29.69
CA HIS A 251 -1.99 -11.73 28.92
C HIS A 251 -1.44 -12.46 27.70
N ASP A 252 -1.88 -13.71 27.50
CA ASP A 252 -1.53 -14.50 26.32
C ASP A 252 -2.69 -14.43 25.31
N PHE A 253 -2.60 -13.44 24.43
CA PHE A 253 -3.58 -13.13 23.40
C PHE A 253 -3.91 -14.34 22.50
N LEU A 254 -5.20 -14.55 22.22
CA LEU A 254 -5.70 -15.80 21.66
C LEU A 254 -5.13 -16.14 20.29
N THR A 255 -5.04 -15.20 19.35
CA THR A 255 -4.59 -15.49 17.99
C THR A 255 -3.15 -15.97 17.99
N HIS A 256 -2.29 -15.24 18.71
CA HIS A 256 -0.89 -15.63 18.91
C HIS A 256 -0.79 -17.01 19.58
N ARG A 257 -1.59 -17.24 20.62
CA ARG A 257 -1.65 -18.53 21.35
C ARG A 257 -2.09 -19.68 20.46
N LEU A 258 -3.11 -19.50 19.60
CA LEU A 258 -3.60 -20.52 18.67
C LEU A 258 -2.53 -20.93 17.66
N ILE A 259 -1.82 -19.97 17.08
CA ILE A 259 -0.75 -20.22 16.09
C ILE A 259 0.41 -20.99 16.72
N ARG A 260 0.84 -20.59 17.92
CA ARG A 260 1.87 -21.31 18.68
C ARG A 260 1.44 -22.71 19.09
N ASN A 261 0.19 -22.89 19.53
CA ASN A 261 -0.35 -24.20 19.88
C ASN A 261 -0.44 -25.13 18.65
N ALA A 262 -0.63 -24.56 17.47
CA ALA A 262 -0.48 -25.25 16.20
C ALA A 262 0.99 -25.51 15.82
N GLY A 263 1.98 -25.20 16.65
CA GLY A 263 3.38 -25.58 16.46
C GLY A 263 4.19 -24.65 15.56
N TYR A 264 3.64 -23.51 15.14
CA TYR A 264 4.41 -22.45 14.48
C TYR A 264 5.18 -21.63 15.51
N VAL A 265 6.32 -21.08 15.11
CA VAL A 265 7.19 -20.28 15.99
C VAL A 265 7.27 -18.84 15.49
N ASP A 266 7.24 -17.89 16.42
CA ASP A 266 7.43 -16.47 16.16
C ASP A 266 8.91 -16.21 15.83
N SER A 267 9.17 -15.81 14.59
CA SER A 267 10.55 -15.70 14.09
C SER A 267 11.33 -14.59 14.78
N TYR A 268 10.67 -13.51 15.23
CA TYR A 268 11.37 -12.43 15.93
C TYR A 268 11.86 -12.93 17.27
N ARG A 269 10.97 -13.61 18.00
CA ARG A 269 11.23 -14.11 19.35
C ARG A 269 12.16 -15.31 19.38
N VAL A 270 12.35 -16.02 18.26
CA VAL A 270 13.40 -17.04 18.12
C VAL A 270 14.80 -16.40 18.22
N LEU A 271 15.03 -15.25 17.58
CA LEU A 271 16.34 -14.57 17.62
C LEU A 271 16.46 -13.59 18.79
N TYR A 272 15.37 -12.93 19.17
CA TYR A 272 15.30 -11.89 20.19
C TYR A 272 14.26 -12.24 21.27
N PRO A 273 14.55 -13.21 22.16
CA PRO A 273 13.57 -13.72 23.11
C PRO A 273 13.20 -12.76 24.24
N ASN A 274 13.96 -11.68 24.46
CA ASN A 274 13.73 -10.76 25.57
C ASN A 274 12.90 -9.54 25.11
N PRO A 275 11.61 -9.43 25.50
CA PRO A 275 10.73 -8.35 25.08
C PRO A 275 11.03 -6.99 25.70
N VAL A 276 11.80 -6.93 26.79
CA VAL A 276 12.21 -5.65 27.41
C VAL A 276 13.30 -4.96 26.58
N THR A 277 14.27 -5.75 26.10
CA THR A 277 15.40 -5.23 25.32
C THR A 277 15.15 -5.18 23.82
N HIS A 278 14.21 -6.00 23.34
CA HIS A 278 13.83 -6.10 21.93
C HIS A 278 12.30 -6.16 21.86
N PRO A 279 11.60 -5.05 22.14
CA PRO A 279 10.13 -5.01 22.07
C PRO A 279 9.61 -5.34 20.67
N GLY A 280 10.35 -5.00 19.62
CA GLY A 280 9.97 -5.27 18.23
C GLY A 280 8.72 -4.54 17.79
N ILE A 281 8.45 -3.35 18.35
CA ILE A 281 7.26 -2.55 18.05
C ILE A 281 7.09 -2.38 16.53
N THR A 282 5.87 -2.63 16.04
CA THR A 282 5.51 -2.38 14.64
C THR A 282 4.46 -1.29 14.51
N TRP A 283 3.62 -1.06 15.55
CA TRP A 283 2.61 -0.02 15.49
C TRP A 283 2.14 0.46 16.88
N PRO A 284 1.80 1.75 17.04
CA PRO A 284 2.25 2.86 16.19
C PRO A 284 3.73 3.14 16.45
N PHE A 285 4.41 3.82 15.52
CA PHE A 285 5.75 4.39 15.77
C PHE A 285 5.76 5.92 15.71
N HIS A 286 4.62 6.53 15.35
CA HIS A 286 4.40 7.96 15.29
C HIS A 286 3.26 8.33 16.23
N ALA A 287 3.48 9.30 17.12
CA ALA A 287 2.49 9.64 18.14
C ALA A 287 1.18 10.16 17.52
N ASP A 288 1.22 10.91 16.42
CA ASP A 288 0.01 11.42 15.78
C ASP A 288 -0.84 10.34 15.10
N ASP A 289 -0.28 9.14 14.89
CA ASP A 289 -1.00 8.01 14.29
C ASP A 289 -1.66 7.15 15.41
N SER A 290 -1.40 7.46 16.69
CA SER A 290 -2.04 6.83 17.86
C SER A 290 -3.45 7.35 18.10
N TRP A 291 -4.41 6.44 18.20
CA TRP A 291 -5.79 6.76 18.55
C TRP A 291 -5.96 7.20 20.00
N THR A 292 -4.98 6.88 20.86
CA THR A 292 -5.07 7.20 22.28
C THR A 292 -4.78 8.65 22.61
N ARG A 293 -4.44 9.50 21.62
CA ARG A 293 -4.21 10.94 21.84
C ARG A 293 -5.48 11.79 21.76
N GLY A 294 -6.61 11.20 21.39
CA GLY A 294 -7.89 11.88 21.23
C GLY A 294 -8.46 12.50 22.52
N THR A 295 -9.46 13.37 22.37
CA THR A 295 -10.07 14.15 23.47
C THR A 295 -10.60 13.30 24.62
N SER A 296 -11.12 12.10 24.34
CA SER A 296 -11.63 11.18 25.36
C SER A 296 -10.52 10.74 26.33
N TYR A 297 -9.35 10.37 25.82
CA TYR A 297 -8.19 10.00 26.63
C TYR A 297 -7.64 11.18 27.42
N GLN A 298 -7.58 12.37 26.82
CA GLN A 298 -7.20 13.59 27.56
C GLN A 298 -8.16 13.85 28.74
N THR A 299 -9.45 13.56 28.56
CA THR A 299 -10.48 13.78 29.60
C THR A 299 -10.44 12.72 30.69
N GLU A 300 -10.43 11.44 30.31
CA GLU A 300 -10.58 10.31 31.24
C GLU A 300 -9.24 9.84 31.84
N CYS A 301 -8.15 9.95 31.08
CA CYS A 301 -6.80 9.53 31.49
C CYS A 301 -5.90 10.71 31.88
N GLY A 302 -6.28 11.94 31.54
CA GLY A 302 -5.47 13.14 31.74
C GLY A 302 -4.28 13.29 30.76
N ARG A 303 -4.12 12.33 29.84
CA ARG A 303 -3.07 12.27 28.81
C ARG A 303 -3.42 11.22 27.75
N GLY A 304 -2.67 11.19 26.65
CA GLY A 304 -2.68 10.04 25.75
C GLY A 304 -1.95 8.84 26.37
N LEU A 305 -2.25 7.63 25.90
CA LEU A 305 -1.63 6.40 26.36
C LEU A 305 -0.44 6.02 25.48
N ASP A 306 0.44 5.19 26.01
CA ASP A 306 1.45 4.51 25.20
C ASP A 306 0.83 3.21 24.67
N ASP A 307 0.49 3.19 23.39
CA ASP A 307 -0.20 2.07 22.74
C ASP A 307 0.69 1.32 21.75
N ARG A 308 2.00 1.54 21.83
CA ARG A 308 3.01 0.86 21.03
C ARG A 308 2.99 -0.63 21.32
N ASP A 309 2.79 -1.43 20.27
CA ASP A 309 2.82 -2.87 20.28
C ASP A 309 3.50 -3.44 19.03
N ARG A 310 3.87 -4.71 19.14
CA ARG A 310 4.15 -5.55 17.98
C ARG A 310 2.87 -6.27 17.60
N ILE A 311 2.32 -5.95 16.43
CA ILE A 311 1.09 -6.55 15.90
C ILE A 311 1.28 -7.15 14.50
N ASP A 312 2.39 -6.85 13.86
CA ASP A 312 2.81 -7.47 12.60
C ASP A 312 3.83 -8.57 12.89
N PHE A 313 3.60 -9.77 12.35
CA PHE A 313 4.41 -10.94 12.67
C PHE A 313 4.81 -11.71 11.41
N ILE A 314 5.87 -12.50 11.53
CA ILE A 314 6.17 -13.62 10.63
C ILE A 314 6.42 -14.85 11.51
N TYR A 315 5.55 -15.84 11.40
CA TYR A 315 5.73 -17.17 11.97
C TYR A 315 6.27 -18.13 10.92
N HIS A 316 7.02 -19.13 11.35
CA HIS A 316 7.45 -20.23 10.49
C HIS A 316 7.20 -21.60 11.14
N ALA A 317 7.03 -22.61 10.29
CA ALA A 317 7.01 -24.00 10.74
C ALA A 317 8.44 -24.49 11.01
N PRO A 318 8.76 -25.00 12.21
CA PRO A 318 10.10 -25.50 12.55
C PRO A 318 10.31 -26.92 11.98
N VAL A 319 10.41 -27.03 10.65
CA VAL A 319 10.57 -28.29 9.90
C VAL A 319 11.99 -28.45 9.35
N ASP A 320 12.38 -29.67 8.97
CA ASP A 320 13.74 -29.93 8.46
C ASP A 320 14.08 -29.04 7.26
N GLY A 321 15.31 -28.54 7.26
CA GLY A 321 15.82 -27.70 6.20
C GLY A 321 15.20 -26.32 6.11
N VAL A 322 14.59 -25.80 7.19
CA VAL A 322 14.25 -24.37 7.33
C VAL A 322 15.10 -23.82 8.47
N GLU A 323 16.01 -22.90 8.14
CA GLU A 323 16.88 -22.23 9.10
C GLU A 323 16.58 -20.73 9.08
N LEU A 324 16.17 -20.15 10.20
CA LEU A 324 16.04 -18.71 10.34
C LEU A 324 17.43 -18.07 10.51
N LEU A 325 17.79 -17.16 9.60
CA LEU A 325 19.08 -16.48 9.59
C LEU A 325 19.03 -15.09 10.23
N ASN A 326 17.97 -14.34 9.96
CA ASN A 326 17.85 -12.95 10.40
C ASN A 326 16.38 -12.53 10.57
N ALA A 327 16.15 -11.56 11.46
CA ALA A 327 14.90 -10.86 11.64
C ALA A 327 15.19 -9.38 11.96
N SER A 328 14.45 -8.46 11.35
CA SER A 328 14.59 -7.02 11.56
C SER A 328 13.31 -6.25 11.28
N VAL A 329 13.23 -5.05 11.81
CA VAL A 329 12.18 -4.08 11.49
C VAL A 329 12.70 -3.17 10.36
N ILE A 330 11.83 -2.76 9.43
CA ILE A 330 12.13 -1.78 8.40
C ILE A 330 11.43 -0.46 8.76
N GLY A 331 12.20 0.62 8.79
CA GLY A 331 11.73 1.96 9.14
C GLY A 331 12.43 2.57 10.37
N PRO A 332 11.95 3.73 10.87
CA PRO A 332 12.54 4.45 12.01
C PRO A 332 12.50 3.66 13.32
N ARG A 333 13.21 4.15 14.34
CA ARG A 333 13.02 3.62 15.70
C ARG A 333 11.64 4.02 16.22
N PRO A 334 10.96 3.14 16.96
CA PRO A 334 9.67 3.46 17.59
C PRO A 334 9.72 4.54 18.68
N THR A 335 10.92 5.01 19.06
CA THR A 335 11.10 6.17 19.95
C THR A 335 11.36 7.47 19.21
N THR A 336 11.60 7.46 17.90
CA THR A 336 12.05 8.67 17.18
C THR A 336 10.92 9.70 17.04
N TYR A 337 9.71 9.23 16.75
CA TYR A 337 8.52 10.06 16.54
C TYR A 337 7.38 9.75 17.51
N PHE A 338 7.69 9.00 18.56
CA PHE A 338 6.77 8.67 19.63
C PHE A 338 7.53 8.73 20.96
N ASP A 339 7.43 9.88 21.62
CA ASP A 339 7.91 10.04 22.99
C ASP A 339 6.95 9.32 23.95
N SER A 340 7.47 8.39 24.75
CA SER A 340 6.67 7.75 25.80
C SER A 340 6.01 8.83 26.69
N PRO A 341 4.69 8.75 26.95
CA PRO A 341 3.96 9.68 27.81
C PRO A 341 4.50 9.80 29.25
N HIS A 342 5.27 8.82 29.73
CA HIS A 342 5.87 8.80 31.07
C HIS A 342 7.38 9.09 31.09
N GLY A 343 7.98 9.32 29.92
CA GLY A 343 9.44 9.52 29.78
C GLY A 343 10.32 8.31 30.13
N GLU A 344 9.75 7.11 30.25
CA GLU A 344 10.46 5.89 30.66
C GLU A 344 11.34 5.28 29.56
N ASP A 345 11.15 5.65 28.29
CA ASP A 345 11.99 5.21 27.17
C ASP A 345 13.49 5.44 27.43
N ASN A 346 13.84 6.57 28.05
CA ASN A 346 15.23 6.92 28.39
C ASN A 346 15.85 5.98 29.44
N THR A 347 15.05 5.15 30.10
CA THR A 347 15.49 4.16 31.08
C THR A 347 15.77 2.79 30.46
N TYR A 348 15.29 2.56 29.23
CA TYR A 348 15.50 1.33 28.50
C TYR A 348 16.69 1.42 27.55
N THR A 349 17.24 0.26 27.20
CA THR A 349 18.21 0.13 26.11
C THR A 349 17.65 -0.87 25.13
N TRP A 350 17.15 -0.37 24.00
CA TRP A 350 16.56 -1.22 22.97
C TRP A 350 17.61 -1.60 21.93
N GLY A 351 17.63 -2.88 21.61
CA GLY A 351 18.55 -3.50 20.67
C GLY A 351 17.86 -3.98 19.39
N ASP A 352 16.62 -3.57 19.14
CA ASP A 352 15.88 -4.00 17.95
C ASP A 352 16.72 -3.74 16.69
N PRO A 353 16.97 -4.76 15.87
CA PRO A 353 17.67 -4.58 14.60
C PRO A 353 16.77 -3.88 13.59
N HIS A 354 17.29 -2.79 13.01
CA HIS A 354 16.62 -2.07 11.92
C HIS A 354 17.31 -2.34 10.57
N SER A 355 16.52 -2.23 9.51
CA SER A 355 16.95 -2.34 8.12
C SER A 355 16.13 -1.38 7.24
N GLY A 356 16.51 -1.20 5.98
CA GLY A 356 15.80 -0.34 5.04
C GLY A 356 16.69 0.73 4.42
N LEU A 357 16.16 1.46 3.45
CA LEU A 357 16.89 2.44 2.63
C LEU A 357 17.66 3.47 3.47
N MET A 358 17.08 3.90 4.60
CA MET A 358 17.64 4.93 5.45
C MET A 358 18.25 4.36 6.73
N VAL A 359 18.89 3.19 6.65
CA VAL A 359 19.68 2.62 7.74
C VAL A 359 21.16 2.70 7.39
N ASN A 360 21.96 3.32 8.26
CA ASN A 360 23.39 3.51 8.00
C ASN A 360 24.22 2.24 8.26
N GLU A 361 25.53 2.30 7.99
CA GLU A 361 26.46 1.17 8.14
C GLU A 361 26.57 0.64 9.59
N LEU A 362 26.13 1.42 10.58
CA LEU A 362 26.10 1.02 11.99
C LEU A 362 24.77 0.36 12.41
N GLY A 363 23.81 0.24 11.48
CA GLY A 363 22.47 -0.27 11.77
C GLY A 363 21.52 0.77 12.40
N GLU A 364 21.89 2.06 12.38
CA GLU A 364 21.05 3.12 12.93
C GLU A 364 20.14 3.70 11.84
N PRO A 365 18.81 3.72 12.04
CA PRO A 365 17.87 4.34 11.12
C PRO A 365 17.93 5.87 11.20
N THR A 366 17.83 6.52 10.05
CA THR A 366 17.89 7.98 9.88
C THR A 366 16.71 8.52 9.06
N TYR A 367 15.60 7.79 9.03
CA TYR A 367 14.34 8.25 8.44
C TYR A 367 13.91 9.56 9.07
N GLY A 368 13.45 10.52 8.25
CA GLY A 368 12.67 11.67 8.70
C GLY A 368 11.24 11.29 9.09
N GLU A 369 10.50 12.25 9.68
CA GLU A 369 9.18 12.03 10.32
C GLU A 369 8.16 11.34 9.42
N ARG A 370 8.17 11.70 8.14
CA ARG A 370 7.27 11.19 7.11
C ARG A 370 8.01 10.61 5.90
N ASP A 371 9.25 10.19 6.12
CA ASP A 371 10.02 9.49 5.09
C ASP A 371 9.57 8.04 4.93
N PHE A 372 9.10 7.40 6.00
CA PHE A 372 8.56 6.04 5.92
C PHE A 372 7.08 6.05 5.48
N VAL A 373 6.69 5.05 4.69
CA VAL A 373 5.49 5.10 3.82
C VAL A 373 4.20 4.54 4.44
N SER A 374 4.28 4.04 5.68
CA SER A 374 3.17 3.41 6.41
C SER A 374 3.22 3.88 7.86
N ASP A 375 2.09 3.81 8.56
CA ASP A 375 1.99 3.96 10.02
C ASP A 375 2.40 2.68 10.78
N HIS A 376 2.55 1.56 10.08
CA HIS A 376 3.16 0.33 10.59
C HIS A 376 4.59 0.18 10.08
N LEU A 377 5.56 -0.06 10.97
CA LEU A 377 6.89 -0.52 10.57
C LEU A 377 6.79 -1.92 9.94
N TRP A 378 7.53 -2.17 8.87
CA TRP A 378 7.48 -3.48 8.21
C TRP A 378 8.39 -4.49 8.88
N TYR A 379 8.02 -5.75 8.83
CA TYR A 379 8.76 -6.81 9.48
C TYR A 379 9.46 -7.71 8.46
N LYS A 380 10.78 -7.84 8.56
CA LYS A 380 11.63 -8.58 7.62
C LYS A 380 12.25 -9.80 8.29
N THR A 381 12.27 -10.92 7.58
CA THR A 381 13.01 -12.13 7.97
C THR A 381 13.77 -12.70 6.78
N THR A 382 14.88 -13.39 7.06
CA THR A 382 15.63 -14.15 6.06
C THR A 382 15.81 -15.58 6.54
N TYR A 383 15.52 -16.55 5.66
CA TYR A 383 15.67 -17.98 5.93
C TYR A 383 16.59 -18.64 4.94
N ARG A 384 17.29 -19.70 5.36
CA ARG A 384 17.93 -20.66 4.47
C ARG A 384 17.08 -21.91 4.36
N LEU A 385 16.68 -22.25 3.14
CA LEU A 385 15.87 -23.41 2.84
C LEU A 385 16.71 -24.48 2.15
N LYS A 386 16.66 -25.73 2.59
CA LYS A 386 17.10 -26.86 1.76
C LYS A 386 16.21 -26.93 0.53
N THR A 387 16.79 -27.01 -0.66
CA THR A 387 16.09 -27.06 -1.95
C THR A 387 16.62 -28.23 -2.79
N THR A 388 15.88 -28.60 -3.82
CA THR A 388 16.17 -29.79 -4.65
C THR A 388 16.73 -29.43 -6.02
N SER A 389 16.61 -28.17 -6.44
CA SER A 389 17.03 -27.64 -7.75
C SER A 389 17.78 -26.30 -7.59
N GLU A 390 18.40 -25.83 -8.66
CA GLU A 390 19.03 -24.49 -8.73
C GLU A 390 18.03 -23.39 -9.12
N ALA A 391 16.93 -23.78 -9.74
CA ALA A 391 15.87 -22.90 -10.21
C ALA A 391 14.49 -23.56 -9.98
N PRO A 392 13.39 -22.78 -9.99
CA PRO A 392 12.05 -23.33 -9.90
C PRO A 392 11.80 -24.40 -10.97
N THR A 393 11.03 -25.42 -10.61
CA THR A 393 10.72 -26.57 -11.47
C THR A 393 9.29 -26.53 -12.03
N SER A 394 8.48 -25.60 -11.53
CA SER A 394 7.06 -25.45 -11.85
C SER A 394 6.82 -24.19 -12.68
N THR A 395 5.81 -24.24 -13.55
CA THR A 395 5.22 -23.04 -14.15
C THR A 395 4.26 -22.41 -13.15
N SER A 396 4.23 -21.07 -13.08
CA SER A 396 3.28 -20.39 -12.20
C SER A 396 1.86 -20.57 -12.73
N LEU A 397 0.95 -20.92 -11.82
CA LEU A 397 -0.46 -20.63 -11.94
C LEU A 397 -0.62 -19.10 -12.03
N ASP A 398 -1.34 -18.65 -13.05
CA ASP A 398 -1.68 -17.26 -13.24
C ASP A 398 -3.21 -17.13 -13.30
N LEU A 399 -3.78 -16.53 -12.25
CA LEU A 399 -5.21 -16.30 -12.13
C LEU A 399 -5.59 -14.84 -12.38
N ASN A 400 -4.63 -14.00 -12.76
CA ASN A 400 -4.84 -12.57 -12.86
C ASN A 400 -4.86 -12.11 -14.32
N PRO A 401 -5.71 -11.12 -14.65
CA PRO A 401 -5.73 -10.59 -15.99
C PRO A 401 -4.46 -9.80 -16.31
N ALA A 402 -4.10 -9.80 -17.58
CA ALA A 402 -2.87 -9.17 -18.05
C ALA A 402 -3.06 -8.46 -19.39
N PHE A 403 -2.30 -7.38 -19.57
CA PHE A 403 -2.13 -6.74 -20.86
C PHE A 403 -0.98 -7.42 -21.62
N SER A 404 -1.20 -7.66 -22.91
CA SER A 404 -0.20 -8.20 -23.85
C SER A 404 -0.28 -7.47 -25.20
N ASP A 405 0.70 -7.68 -26.07
CA ASP A 405 0.76 -7.09 -27.42
C ASP A 405 0.56 -5.57 -27.46
N VAL A 406 1.10 -4.87 -26.45
CA VAL A 406 0.94 -3.42 -26.29
C VAL A 406 1.75 -2.70 -27.36
N THR A 407 1.08 -1.85 -28.15
CA THR A 407 1.68 -1.04 -29.21
C THR A 407 1.18 0.40 -29.13
N LEU A 408 2.08 1.34 -29.40
CA LEU A 408 1.81 2.77 -29.37
C LEU A 408 1.80 3.35 -30.78
N ALA A 409 0.88 4.27 -31.05
CA ALA A 409 0.81 5.05 -32.28
C ALA A 409 0.32 6.48 -31.98
N ALA A 410 0.57 7.41 -32.90
CA ALA A 410 0.02 8.76 -32.84
C ALA A 410 -1.17 8.90 -33.81
N ASP A 411 -2.24 9.56 -33.36
CA ASP A 411 -3.35 10.01 -34.21
C ASP A 411 -3.60 11.50 -33.96
N GLY A 412 -2.97 12.33 -34.79
CA GLY A 412 -2.84 13.77 -34.51
C GLY A 412 -2.05 14.00 -33.23
N ASP A 413 -2.63 14.74 -32.29
CA ASP A 413 -2.04 15.01 -30.98
C ASP A 413 -2.43 13.95 -29.92
N ASN A 414 -3.19 12.91 -30.30
CA ASN A 414 -3.58 11.84 -29.39
C ASN A 414 -2.59 10.68 -29.41
N LEU A 415 -2.33 10.08 -28.24
CA LEU A 415 -1.65 8.79 -28.13
C LEU A 415 -2.67 7.67 -28.28
N VAL A 416 -2.46 6.77 -29.24
CA VAL A 416 -3.28 5.58 -29.44
C VAL A 416 -2.53 4.37 -28.89
N ILE A 417 -3.13 3.69 -27.91
CA ILE A 417 -2.56 2.50 -27.28
C ILE A 417 -3.43 1.31 -27.67
N SER A 418 -2.87 0.36 -28.42
CA SER A 418 -3.53 -0.91 -28.74
C SER A 418 -2.91 -2.05 -27.93
N PHE A 419 -3.73 -2.97 -27.46
CA PHE A 419 -3.30 -4.08 -26.60
C PHE A 419 -4.28 -5.24 -26.69
N THR A 420 -3.85 -6.42 -26.23
CA THR A 420 -4.71 -7.57 -25.94
C THR A 420 -4.90 -7.66 -24.43
N LEU A 421 -6.15 -7.75 -23.97
CA LEU A 421 -6.48 -7.93 -22.55
C LEU A 421 -7.06 -9.32 -22.34
N GLY A 422 -6.43 -10.10 -21.48
CA GLY A 422 -6.74 -11.53 -21.33
C GLY A 422 -6.58 -12.06 -19.92
N ASN A 423 -6.74 -13.38 -19.79
CA ASN A 423 -6.61 -14.16 -18.55
C ASN A 423 -7.57 -13.75 -17.41
N TRP A 424 -8.88 -13.93 -17.62
CA TRP A 424 -9.91 -13.55 -16.65
C TRP A 424 -10.62 -14.76 -15.99
N PRO A 425 -9.93 -15.71 -15.35
CA PRO A 425 -10.58 -16.90 -14.80
C PRO A 425 -11.49 -16.60 -13.60
N LEU A 426 -11.34 -15.42 -12.97
CA LEU A 426 -12.10 -15.01 -11.79
C LEU A 426 -13.16 -13.93 -12.07
N TRP A 427 -13.44 -13.64 -13.35
CA TRP A 427 -14.40 -12.61 -13.75
C TRP A 427 -15.75 -12.76 -13.02
N ASP A 428 -16.09 -11.75 -12.24
CA ASP A 428 -17.38 -11.64 -11.55
C ASP A 428 -18.30 -10.63 -12.25
N GLU A 429 -19.39 -11.10 -12.86
CA GLU A 429 -20.39 -10.25 -13.52
C GLU A 429 -21.07 -9.24 -12.61
N ALA A 430 -20.98 -9.41 -11.28
CA ALA A 430 -21.50 -8.44 -10.31
C ALA A 430 -20.59 -7.21 -10.11
N LEU A 431 -19.34 -7.26 -10.59
CA LEU A 431 -18.39 -6.17 -10.46
C LEU A 431 -18.38 -5.27 -11.71
N ASP A 432 -18.30 -3.96 -11.47
CA ASP A 432 -18.20 -2.95 -12.53
C ASP A 432 -16.73 -2.69 -12.88
N TYR A 433 -16.21 -3.47 -13.83
CA TYR A 433 -14.84 -3.32 -14.29
C TYR A 433 -14.67 -2.14 -15.23
N GLN A 434 -13.56 -1.44 -15.07
CA GLN A 434 -13.18 -0.26 -15.83
C GLN A 434 -11.77 -0.46 -16.39
N LEU A 435 -11.56 -0.11 -17.66
CA LEU A 435 -10.23 0.15 -18.19
C LEU A 435 -9.88 1.60 -17.86
N VAL A 436 -8.71 1.82 -17.27
CA VAL A 436 -8.26 3.10 -16.74
C VAL A 436 -6.89 3.48 -17.30
N ILE A 437 -6.76 4.77 -17.61
CA ILE A 437 -5.49 5.46 -17.85
C ILE A 437 -5.19 6.32 -16.62
N ALA A 438 -4.00 6.15 -16.06
CA ALA A 438 -3.55 6.90 -14.89
C ALA A 438 -2.03 7.09 -14.92
N GLY A 439 -1.50 7.94 -14.05
CA GLY A 439 -0.06 7.96 -13.76
C GLY A 439 0.32 6.75 -12.91
N ASP A 440 1.55 6.27 -13.03
CA ASP A 440 2.03 5.09 -12.31
C ASP A 440 2.03 5.22 -10.78
N SER A 441 1.98 6.45 -10.24
CA SER A 441 1.78 6.74 -8.81
C SER A 441 0.33 7.11 -8.43
N THR A 442 -0.62 7.12 -9.35
CA THR A 442 -2.01 7.50 -9.02
C THR A 442 -2.63 6.53 -8.00
N SER A 443 -3.18 7.08 -6.91
CA SER A 443 -3.78 6.36 -5.77
C SER A 443 -4.91 5.39 -6.18
N SER A 444 -5.04 4.27 -5.48
CA SER A 444 -6.16 3.32 -5.63
C SER A 444 -7.48 3.85 -5.09
N ARG A 445 -7.51 5.06 -4.49
CA ARG A 445 -8.75 5.74 -4.09
C ARG A 445 -9.43 6.50 -5.23
N THR A 446 -8.76 6.68 -6.38
CA THR A 446 -9.31 7.40 -7.53
C THR A 446 -9.47 6.49 -8.75
N LEU A 447 -10.38 6.87 -9.66
CA LEU A 447 -10.67 6.13 -10.89
C LEU A 447 -9.65 6.41 -12.02
N GLY A 448 -8.54 7.08 -11.72
CA GLY A 448 -7.56 7.52 -12.71
C GLY A 448 -7.98 8.76 -13.49
N TRP A 449 -7.25 9.06 -14.56
CA TRP A 449 -7.39 10.30 -15.35
C TRP A 449 -8.38 10.18 -16.50
N GLN A 450 -8.50 8.98 -17.07
CA GLN A 450 -9.48 8.61 -18.10
C GLN A 450 -9.90 7.17 -17.85
N ASN A 451 -11.16 6.85 -18.06
CA ASN A 451 -11.70 5.51 -17.85
C ASN A 451 -12.78 5.17 -18.87
N GLN A 452 -12.98 3.88 -19.09
CA GLN A 452 -14.10 3.34 -19.86
C GLN A 452 -14.58 2.02 -19.24
N PRO A 453 -15.91 1.78 -19.13
CA PRO A 453 -16.43 0.51 -18.63
C PRO A 453 -16.09 -0.67 -19.55
N LEU A 454 -15.84 -1.83 -18.94
CA LEU A 454 -15.77 -3.11 -19.64
C LEU A 454 -17.15 -3.77 -19.57
N SER A 455 -17.93 -3.68 -20.65
CA SER A 455 -19.32 -4.17 -20.69
C SER A 455 -19.47 -5.70 -20.66
N SER A 456 -18.38 -6.43 -20.88
CA SER A 456 -18.32 -7.89 -20.84
C SER A 456 -16.89 -8.35 -20.56
N GLN A 457 -16.74 -9.60 -20.14
CA GLN A 457 -15.43 -10.23 -20.00
C GLN A 457 -14.65 -10.11 -21.32
N PRO A 458 -13.42 -9.57 -21.31
CA PRO A 458 -12.57 -9.50 -22.49
C PRO A 458 -12.29 -10.91 -23.06
N ASP A 459 -12.45 -11.07 -24.37
CA ASP A 459 -12.33 -12.34 -25.10
C ASP A 459 -10.95 -12.53 -25.77
N ASN A 460 -9.90 -11.92 -25.21
CA ASN A 460 -8.55 -11.84 -25.78
C ASN A 460 -8.50 -11.20 -27.18
N THR A 461 -9.49 -10.37 -27.54
CA THR A 461 -9.42 -9.56 -28.76
C THR A 461 -8.58 -8.31 -28.54
N ARG A 462 -8.06 -7.78 -29.65
CA ARG A 462 -7.28 -6.54 -29.64
C ARG A 462 -8.20 -5.36 -29.37
N MET A 463 -7.86 -4.60 -28.34
CA MET A 463 -8.54 -3.37 -27.93
C MET A 463 -7.65 -2.17 -28.22
N THR A 464 -8.27 -0.99 -28.28
CA THR A 464 -7.56 0.29 -28.45
C THR A 464 -8.17 1.33 -27.52
N VAL A 465 -7.31 2.16 -26.94
CA VAL A 465 -7.69 3.37 -26.20
C VAL A 465 -6.95 4.56 -26.77
N THR A 466 -7.67 5.67 -26.97
CA THR A 466 -7.11 6.96 -27.39
C THR A 466 -6.95 7.83 -26.16
N VAL A 467 -5.74 8.27 -25.88
CA VAL A 467 -5.38 9.15 -24.76
C VAL A 467 -5.18 10.56 -25.33
N PRO A 468 -6.05 11.51 -24.97
CA PRO A 468 -6.02 12.84 -25.55
C PRO A 468 -4.93 13.72 -24.90
N PRO A 469 -4.52 14.83 -25.57
CA PRO A 469 -3.47 15.72 -25.11
C PRO A 469 -3.62 16.18 -23.66
N GLU A 470 -4.84 16.49 -23.22
CA GLU A 470 -5.13 16.97 -21.87
C GLU A 470 -4.90 15.91 -20.78
N VAL A 471 -4.99 14.63 -21.13
CA VAL A 471 -4.66 13.52 -20.22
C VAL A 471 -3.15 13.30 -20.20
N LEU A 472 -2.49 13.35 -21.37
CA LEU A 472 -1.03 13.24 -21.46
C LEU A 472 -0.31 14.39 -20.75
N ALA A 473 -0.85 15.59 -20.82
CA ALA A 473 -0.31 16.78 -20.17
C ALA A 473 -0.14 16.62 -18.65
N LYS A 474 -0.96 15.76 -18.02
CA LYS A 474 -0.86 15.44 -16.59
C LYS A 474 0.45 14.74 -16.23
N LEU A 475 1.02 13.93 -17.13
CA LEU A 475 2.34 13.31 -16.90
C LEU A 475 3.43 14.36 -16.68
N LYS A 476 3.38 15.48 -17.42
CA LYS A 476 4.30 16.60 -17.22
C LYS A 476 3.94 17.45 -16.01
N GLN A 477 2.65 17.71 -15.80
CA GLN A 477 2.16 18.48 -14.64
C GLN A 477 2.58 17.84 -13.31
N GLU A 478 2.48 16.51 -13.25
CA GLU A 478 2.73 15.68 -12.08
C GLU A 478 4.05 14.89 -12.23
N ALA A 479 4.97 15.34 -13.09
CA ALA A 479 6.20 14.63 -13.42
C ALA A 479 7.05 14.19 -12.21
N PRO A 480 7.15 14.96 -11.10
CA PRO A 480 7.87 14.48 -9.91
C PRO A 480 7.24 13.25 -9.26
N LEU A 481 5.96 12.95 -9.52
CA LEU A 481 5.22 11.84 -8.96
C LEU A 481 5.14 10.65 -9.91
N HIS A 482 5.42 10.82 -11.21
CA HIS A 482 5.13 9.80 -12.22
C HIS A 482 6.32 9.48 -13.10
N HIS A 483 6.63 8.19 -13.23
CA HIS A 483 7.65 7.69 -14.16
C HIS A 483 7.04 7.24 -15.50
N GLY A 484 5.72 7.15 -15.60
CA GLY A 484 5.03 6.70 -16.80
C GLY A 484 3.51 6.74 -16.70
N LEU A 485 2.88 6.43 -17.83
CA LEU A 485 1.45 6.19 -17.94
C LEU A 485 1.18 4.72 -17.61
N GLN A 486 0.10 4.44 -16.88
CA GLN A 486 -0.37 3.08 -16.64
C GLN A 486 -1.71 2.82 -17.31
N LEU A 487 -1.77 1.70 -18.04
CA LEU A 487 -3.00 0.99 -18.31
C LEU A 487 -3.35 0.17 -17.06
N ARG A 488 -4.59 0.28 -16.59
CA ARG A 488 -5.10 -0.52 -15.49
C ARG A 488 -6.46 -1.10 -15.84
N THR A 489 -6.77 -2.30 -15.35
CA THR A 489 -8.16 -2.71 -15.16
C THR A 489 -8.49 -2.65 -13.69
N VAL A 490 -9.63 -2.05 -13.35
CA VAL A 490 -10.03 -1.82 -11.96
C VAL A 490 -11.51 -2.12 -11.75
N ALA A 491 -11.91 -2.36 -10.51
CA ALA A 491 -13.31 -2.38 -10.09
C ALA A 491 -13.44 -1.73 -8.72
N ARG A 492 -14.59 -1.11 -8.44
CA ARG A 492 -14.83 -0.46 -7.15
C ARG A 492 -15.30 -1.47 -6.12
N ILE A 493 -14.52 -1.66 -5.06
CA ILE A 493 -14.80 -2.65 -4.02
C ILE A 493 -14.54 -2.01 -2.66
N HIS A 494 -15.58 -1.90 -1.85
CA HIS A 494 -15.52 -1.32 -0.50
C HIS A 494 -14.80 0.05 -0.42
N GLY A 495 -15.06 0.93 -1.39
CA GLY A 495 -14.48 2.28 -1.43
C GLY A 495 -13.13 2.38 -2.14
N TRP A 496 -12.58 1.26 -2.61
CA TRP A 496 -11.30 1.17 -3.29
C TRP A 496 -11.44 0.79 -4.76
N TRP A 497 -10.57 1.31 -5.62
CA TRP A 497 -10.42 0.83 -7.00
C TRP A 497 -9.37 -0.27 -7.02
N LYS A 498 -9.81 -1.51 -6.76
CA LYS A 498 -8.92 -2.68 -6.82
C LYS A 498 -8.40 -2.83 -8.24
N GLN A 499 -7.11 -3.09 -8.37
CA GLN A 499 -6.44 -3.21 -9.65
C GLN A 499 -6.15 -4.67 -9.97
N PHE A 500 -6.43 -5.07 -11.21
CA PHE A 500 -6.32 -6.47 -11.64
C PHE A 500 -5.20 -6.68 -12.65
N ALA A 501 -5.30 -6.02 -13.81
CA ALA A 501 -4.23 -5.95 -14.80
C ALA A 501 -3.58 -4.58 -14.74
N VAL A 502 -2.25 -4.54 -14.84
CA VAL A 502 -1.47 -3.29 -14.84
C VAL A 502 -0.40 -3.39 -15.92
N LYS A 503 -0.19 -2.30 -16.65
CA LYS A 503 0.95 -2.15 -17.55
C LYS A 503 1.45 -0.72 -17.50
N THR A 504 2.71 -0.54 -17.09
CA THR A 504 3.40 0.74 -17.17
C THR A 504 3.99 0.94 -18.57
N ILE A 505 3.79 2.13 -19.13
CA ILE A 505 4.41 2.64 -20.35
C ILE A 505 5.22 3.86 -19.93
N SER A 506 6.53 3.80 -20.10
CA SER A 506 7.42 4.87 -19.67
C SER A 506 7.20 6.16 -20.46
N ILE A 507 7.56 7.29 -19.85
CA ILE A 507 7.55 8.59 -20.55
C ILE A 507 8.41 8.51 -21.83
N GLU A 508 9.56 7.84 -21.78
CA GLU A 508 10.45 7.65 -22.93
C GLU A 508 9.78 6.90 -24.09
N GLU A 509 9.03 5.82 -23.80
CA GLU A 509 8.27 5.07 -24.82
C GLU A 509 7.18 5.93 -25.47
N ILE A 510 6.52 6.79 -24.69
CA ILE A 510 5.49 7.71 -25.19
C ILE A 510 6.14 8.78 -26.09
N GLU A 511 7.24 9.38 -25.63
CA GLU A 511 7.95 10.45 -26.36
C GLU A 511 8.59 9.98 -27.67
N HIS A 512 8.85 8.68 -27.82
CA HIS A 512 9.25 8.09 -29.11
C HIS A 512 8.14 8.11 -30.17
N VAL A 513 6.88 8.22 -29.75
CA VAL A 513 5.71 8.17 -30.63
C VAL A 513 5.05 9.54 -30.79
N ILE A 514 4.98 10.31 -29.70
CA ILE A 514 4.29 11.60 -29.69
C ILE A 514 4.93 12.57 -28.68
N ASN A 515 4.90 13.87 -29.00
CA ASN A 515 5.34 14.89 -28.05
C ASN A 515 4.29 15.04 -26.93
N ILE A 516 4.69 14.82 -25.68
CA ILE A 516 3.81 15.08 -24.53
C ILE A 516 3.62 16.60 -24.41
N PRO A 517 2.39 17.13 -24.50
CA PRO A 517 2.14 18.56 -24.41
C PRO A 517 2.48 19.07 -23.01
N ASP A 518 2.91 20.33 -22.92
CA ASP A 518 3.07 20.97 -21.62
C ASP A 518 1.71 21.07 -20.92
N ALA A 519 1.72 20.99 -19.58
CA ALA A 519 0.53 21.19 -18.79
C ALA A 519 -0.09 22.55 -19.11
N ALA A 520 -1.41 22.59 -19.31
CA ALA A 520 -2.12 23.86 -19.32
C ALA A 520 -1.79 24.60 -18.00
N PRO A 521 -1.47 25.90 -18.04
CA PRO A 521 -1.14 26.63 -16.83
C PRO A 521 -2.28 26.49 -15.81
N SER A 522 -1.93 26.20 -14.56
CA SER A 522 -2.90 25.98 -13.49
C SER A 522 -3.83 27.19 -13.37
N THR A 523 -5.09 26.94 -13.01
CA THR A 523 -6.02 28.02 -12.66
C THR A 523 -5.44 28.82 -11.49
N GLN A 524 -5.42 30.13 -11.64
CA GLN A 524 -4.95 31.05 -10.60
C GLN A 524 -6.12 31.89 -10.11
N LEU A 525 -6.16 32.14 -8.80
CA LEU A 525 -7.10 33.04 -8.15
C LEU A 525 -6.34 33.99 -7.23
N ALA A 526 -6.60 35.28 -7.35
CA ALA A 526 -6.00 36.32 -6.53
C ALA A 526 -7.07 37.29 -6.04
N ILE A 527 -7.03 37.60 -4.75
CA ILE A 527 -7.91 38.56 -4.09
C ILE A 527 -7.05 39.75 -3.68
N ALA A 528 -7.48 40.96 -4.05
CA ALA A 528 -6.76 42.17 -3.62
C ALA A 528 -6.87 42.32 -2.09
N ASP A 529 -5.78 42.74 -1.45
CA ASP A 529 -5.64 42.82 0.01
C ASP A 529 -5.88 41.47 0.74
N ALA A 530 -5.43 40.38 0.11
CA ALA A 530 -5.63 38.97 0.51
C ALA A 530 -5.49 38.64 2.01
N ASP A 531 -4.59 39.32 2.72
CA ASP A 531 -4.35 39.03 4.15
C ASP A 531 -5.52 39.45 5.02
N HIS A 532 -6.23 40.52 4.63
CA HIS A 532 -7.25 41.16 5.46
C HIS A 532 -8.37 41.82 4.65
N LEU A 533 -9.57 41.23 4.69
CA LEU A 533 -10.75 41.69 3.97
C LEU A 533 -11.73 42.42 4.90
N ASP A 534 -12.22 43.59 4.50
CA ASP A 534 -13.32 44.26 5.20
C ASP A 534 -14.65 43.64 4.74
N SER A 535 -15.39 43.03 5.67
CA SER A 535 -16.63 42.33 5.37
C SER A 535 -17.73 43.21 4.73
N GLY A 536 -17.64 44.53 4.88
CA GLY A 536 -18.55 45.49 4.28
C GLY A 536 -18.16 45.96 2.88
N MET A 537 -16.93 45.72 2.42
CA MET A 537 -16.41 46.22 1.15
C MET A 537 -16.48 45.17 0.03
N PRO A 538 -16.65 45.58 -1.24
CA PRO A 538 -16.56 44.68 -2.39
C PRO A 538 -15.25 43.89 -2.43
N ILE A 539 -15.33 42.63 -2.85
CA ILE A 539 -14.16 41.75 -2.97
C ILE A 539 -13.58 41.92 -4.38
N THR A 540 -12.38 42.48 -4.49
CA THR A 540 -11.70 42.55 -5.80
C THR A 540 -11.00 41.24 -6.06
N LEU A 541 -11.40 40.55 -7.13
CA LEU A 541 -10.99 39.19 -7.42
C LEU A 541 -10.55 39.07 -8.88
N GLN A 542 -9.40 38.43 -9.07
CA GLN A 542 -8.78 38.17 -10.37
C GLN A 542 -8.53 36.68 -10.52
N TRP A 543 -8.77 36.15 -11.72
CA TRP A 543 -8.42 34.77 -12.04
C TRP A 543 -7.92 34.62 -13.47
N GLN A 544 -7.12 33.59 -13.67
CA GLN A 544 -6.59 33.18 -14.97
C GLN A 544 -6.73 31.66 -15.13
N ASN A 545 -6.83 31.20 -16.38
CA ASN A 545 -7.01 29.78 -16.73
C ASN A 545 -8.25 29.13 -16.07
N GLY A 546 -9.35 29.88 -15.94
CA GLY A 546 -10.67 29.36 -15.57
C GLY A 546 -11.30 28.53 -16.69
N THR A 547 -12.54 28.04 -16.51
CA THR A 547 -13.24 27.26 -17.54
C THR A 547 -14.18 28.11 -18.39
N THR A 548 -14.51 27.62 -19.59
CA THR A 548 -15.60 28.18 -20.41
C THR A 548 -16.97 27.66 -20.00
N HIS A 549 -17.06 26.85 -18.93
CA HIS A 549 -18.31 26.23 -18.51
C HIS A 549 -19.22 27.30 -17.89
N PRO A 550 -20.48 27.46 -18.33
CA PRO A 550 -21.35 28.52 -17.84
C PRO A 550 -21.68 28.40 -16.35
N SER A 551 -21.57 27.20 -15.78
CA SER A 551 -21.76 26.98 -14.34
C SER A 551 -20.53 27.28 -13.47
N GLN A 552 -19.44 27.82 -14.01
CA GLN A 552 -18.28 28.21 -13.21
C GLN A 552 -18.67 29.26 -12.17
N TRP A 553 -18.24 29.09 -10.92
CA TRP A 553 -18.72 29.92 -9.81
C TRP A 553 -17.67 30.19 -8.74
N ILE A 554 -17.92 31.23 -7.95
CA ILE A 554 -17.15 31.59 -6.77
C ILE A 554 -17.89 31.10 -5.53
N ALA A 555 -17.21 30.28 -4.74
CA ALA A 555 -17.73 29.68 -3.51
C ALA A 555 -16.99 30.22 -2.28
N ILE A 556 -17.72 30.48 -1.20
CA ILE A 556 -17.15 30.95 0.08
C ILE A 556 -17.39 29.90 1.15
N TYR A 557 -16.32 29.39 1.74
CA TYR A 557 -16.35 28.43 2.85
C TYR A 557 -15.63 29.00 4.06
N PRO A 558 -16.03 28.63 5.29
CA PRO A 558 -15.13 28.74 6.43
C PRO A 558 -13.85 27.95 6.16
N GLU A 559 -12.70 28.46 6.62
CA GLU A 559 -11.44 27.73 6.52
C GLU A 559 -11.58 26.30 7.11
N GLY A 560 -11.15 25.29 6.36
CA GLY A 560 -11.23 23.88 6.77
C GLY A 560 -12.61 23.22 6.63
N GLN A 561 -13.65 23.93 6.20
CA GLN A 561 -15.02 23.40 6.03
C GLN A 561 -15.49 23.40 4.57
N VAL A 562 -14.70 22.78 3.70
CA VAL A 562 -14.99 22.67 2.25
C VAL A 562 -15.84 21.45 1.89
N SER A 563 -16.44 20.78 2.87
CA SER A 563 -17.37 19.66 2.64
C SER A 563 -18.81 20.14 2.81
N GLY A 564 -19.58 20.18 1.71
CA GLY A 564 -21.01 20.52 1.72
C GLY A 564 -21.33 21.88 1.10
N ALA A 565 -22.46 22.46 1.50
CA ALA A 565 -22.97 23.68 0.87
C ALA A 565 -22.12 24.89 1.29
N SER A 566 -21.68 25.72 0.33
CA SER A 566 -20.94 26.95 0.63
C SER A 566 -21.76 27.91 1.50
N TRP A 567 -21.08 28.80 2.24
CA TRP A 567 -21.74 29.85 3.04
C TRP A 567 -22.14 31.07 2.22
N GLY A 568 -21.53 31.25 1.04
CA GLY A 568 -21.91 32.25 0.05
C GLY A 568 -21.50 31.81 -1.35
N TRP A 569 -22.18 32.32 -2.38
CA TRP A 569 -21.85 31.99 -3.76
C TRP A 569 -22.37 32.99 -4.79
N VAL A 570 -21.70 33.03 -5.95
CA VAL A 570 -22.10 33.74 -7.19
C VAL A 570 -21.49 33.04 -8.41
N TYR A 571 -22.07 33.17 -9.60
CA TYR A 571 -21.40 32.73 -10.83
C TYR A 571 -20.17 33.62 -11.12
N ALA A 572 -19.12 33.02 -11.66
CA ALA A 572 -17.87 33.71 -11.98
C ALA A 572 -18.09 34.58 -13.24
N ARG A 573 -18.22 35.90 -13.02
CA ARG A 573 -18.60 36.87 -14.05
C ARG A 573 -17.74 38.13 -13.96
N ASP A 574 -17.35 38.65 -15.11
CA ASP A 574 -16.56 39.87 -15.27
C ASP A 574 -17.38 41.02 -15.90
N ASP A 575 -18.65 40.78 -16.20
CA ASP A 575 -19.57 41.74 -16.82
C ASP A 575 -20.50 42.46 -15.83
N LEU A 576 -20.37 42.17 -14.53
CA LEU A 576 -21.20 42.71 -13.46
C LEU A 576 -20.38 43.57 -12.48
N SER A 577 -21.09 44.42 -11.75
CA SER A 577 -20.55 45.28 -10.69
C SER A 577 -21.09 44.90 -9.30
N PRO A 578 -20.42 45.33 -8.21
CA PRO A 578 -20.92 45.07 -6.85
C PRO A 578 -22.31 45.66 -6.55
N ALA A 579 -22.74 46.66 -7.34
CA ALA A 579 -24.03 47.32 -7.17
C ALA A 579 -25.19 46.55 -7.82
N ASP A 580 -24.89 45.58 -8.69
CA ASP A 580 -25.90 44.76 -9.34
C ASP A 580 -26.59 43.82 -8.36
N SER A 581 -27.85 43.51 -8.65
CA SER A 581 -28.65 42.68 -7.75
C SER A 581 -28.04 41.29 -7.61
N LEU A 582 -28.13 40.73 -6.42
CA LEU A 582 -27.58 39.40 -6.18
C LEU A 582 -28.23 38.32 -7.05
N SER A 583 -29.52 38.47 -7.37
CA SER A 583 -30.22 37.60 -8.31
C SER A 583 -29.57 37.57 -9.70
N LEU A 584 -28.89 38.64 -10.12
CA LEU A 584 -28.19 38.72 -11.39
C LEU A 584 -26.84 37.97 -11.31
N TRP A 585 -26.11 38.15 -10.22
CA TRP A 585 -24.90 37.37 -9.91
C TRP A 585 -25.18 35.86 -9.78
N GLN A 586 -26.40 35.48 -9.42
CA GLN A 586 -26.86 34.10 -9.31
C GLN A 586 -27.58 33.59 -10.57
N SER A 587 -27.62 34.39 -11.65
CA SER A 587 -28.13 33.95 -12.95
C SER A 587 -27.01 33.34 -13.78
N VAL A 588 -27.27 32.16 -14.37
CA VAL A 588 -26.30 31.42 -15.18
C VAL A 588 -25.89 32.28 -16.38
N PRO A 589 -24.60 32.60 -16.56
CA PRO A 589 -24.12 33.32 -17.75
C PRO A 589 -24.23 32.46 -19.02
N ALA A 590 -24.12 33.09 -20.19
CA ALA A 590 -24.16 32.37 -21.46
C ALA A 590 -22.93 31.46 -21.68
N GLN A 591 -21.78 31.83 -21.10
CA GLN A 591 -20.52 31.09 -21.14
C GLN A 591 -19.69 31.40 -19.89
N GLY A 592 -18.79 30.51 -19.51
CA GLY A 592 -17.81 30.74 -18.43
C GLY A 592 -16.71 31.73 -18.85
N VAL A 593 -15.93 32.19 -17.87
CA VAL A 593 -14.91 33.23 -18.06
C VAL A 593 -13.55 32.66 -17.69
N THR A 594 -12.66 32.55 -18.66
CA THR A 594 -11.33 31.96 -18.45
C THR A 594 -10.35 32.92 -17.78
N GLU A 595 -10.50 34.22 -18.01
CA GLU A 595 -9.73 35.29 -17.36
C GLU A 595 -10.69 36.36 -16.88
N GLY A 596 -10.73 36.61 -15.58
CA GLY A 596 -11.64 37.58 -14.99
C GLY A 596 -10.93 38.54 -14.06
N ASN A 597 -11.41 39.78 -14.04
CA ASN A 597 -10.99 40.81 -13.10
C ASN A 597 -12.25 41.61 -12.72
N THR A 598 -12.79 41.32 -11.55
CA THR A 598 -14.10 41.82 -11.14
C THR A 598 -14.12 42.25 -9.69
N GLN A 599 -15.17 42.98 -9.32
CA GLN A 599 -15.50 43.24 -7.93
C GLN A 599 -16.81 42.55 -7.60
N LEU A 600 -16.74 41.57 -6.69
CA LEU A 600 -17.90 40.86 -6.18
C LEU A 600 -18.63 41.73 -5.15
N PRO A 601 -19.92 41.44 -4.86
CA PRO A 601 -20.56 41.94 -3.66
C PRO A 601 -19.72 41.66 -2.41
N SER A 602 -19.91 42.47 -1.36
CA SER A 602 -19.13 42.32 -0.13
C SER A 602 -19.29 40.95 0.51
N LEU A 603 -18.27 40.49 1.25
CA LEU A 603 -18.32 39.21 1.97
C LEU A 603 -19.56 39.11 2.87
N GLY A 604 -19.90 40.17 3.60
CA GLY A 604 -21.10 40.23 4.42
C GLY A 604 -22.39 40.04 3.61
N THR A 605 -22.47 40.62 2.42
CA THR A 605 -23.62 40.44 1.51
C THR A 605 -23.71 38.99 1.03
N LEU A 606 -22.58 38.39 0.68
CA LEU A 606 -22.51 37.02 0.18
C LEU A 606 -22.82 35.96 1.25
N LEU A 607 -22.42 36.20 2.50
CA LEU A 607 -22.73 35.32 3.63
C LEU A 607 -24.20 35.43 4.07
N ALA A 608 -24.76 36.66 4.05
CA ALA A 608 -26.15 36.91 4.43
C ALA A 608 -27.14 36.13 3.56
N GLN A 609 -26.77 35.76 2.33
CA GLN A 609 -27.55 34.92 1.43
C GLN A 609 -28.04 33.62 2.06
N ARG A 610 -27.20 33.02 2.90
CA ARG A 610 -27.46 31.74 3.54
C ARG A 610 -27.60 31.89 5.06
N GLY A 611 -27.83 33.11 5.54
CA GLY A 611 -28.06 33.40 6.95
C GLY A 611 -26.79 33.40 7.80
N HIS A 612 -25.62 33.57 7.18
CA HIS A 612 -24.35 33.66 7.89
C HIS A 612 -23.88 35.11 8.02
N THR A 613 -23.02 35.35 8.99
CA THR A 613 -22.35 36.63 9.23
C THR A 613 -20.88 36.39 9.52
N ALA A 614 -20.01 37.35 9.16
CA ALA A 614 -18.59 37.32 9.51
C ALA A 614 -18.29 38.24 10.70
N GLN A 615 -17.33 37.83 11.52
CA GLN A 615 -16.74 38.62 12.60
C GLN A 615 -15.25 38.90 12.32
N SER A 616 -14.70 39.93 12.95
CA SER A 616 -13.26 40.23 12.89
C SER A 616 -12.46 39.03 13.39
N GLY A 617 -11.46 38.62 12.60
CA GLY A 617 -10.64 37.44 12.85
C GLY A 617 -11.15 36.14 12.21
N ASP A 618 -12.38 36.09 11.70
CA ASP A 618 -12.87 34.92 10.97
C ASP A 618 -12.05 34.69 9.69
N ARG A 619 -11.81 33.42 9.34
CA ARG A 619 -11.06 33.02 8.15
C ARG A 619 -11.95 32.28 7.16
N PHE A 620 -11.92 32.72 5.90
CA PHE A 620 -12.73 32.16 4.83
C PHE A 620 -11.85 31.73 3.66
N GLN A 621 -12.15 30.57 3.09
CA GLN A 621 -11.65 30.14 1.80
C GLN A 621 -12.60 30.63 0.70
N ILE A 622 -12.08 31.44 -0.22
CA ILE A 622 -12.80 31.84 -1.44
C ILE A 622 -12.24 31.01 -2.59
N SER A 623 -13.10 30.25 -3.25
CA SER A 623 -12.73 29.25 -4.25
C SER A 623 -13.35 29.55 -5.60
N LEU A 624 -12.59 29.35 -6.68
CA LEU A 624 -13.10 29.28 -8.04
C LEU A 624 -13.38 27.82 -8.39
N VAL A 625 -14.60 27.51 -8.80
CA VAL A 625 -15.10 26.15 -9.02
C VAL A 625 -15.52 26.00 -10.48
N ALA A 626 -15.04 24.94 -11.15
CA ALA A 626 -15.18 24.76 -12.60
C ALA A 626 -16.62 24.48 -13.06
N THR A 627 -17.38 23.75 -12.23
CA THR A 627 -18.75 23.31 -12.46
C THR A 627 -19.57 23.48 -11.18
N ASP A 628 -20.83 23.07 -11.16
CA ASP A 628 -21.68 23.07 -9.95
C ASP A 628 -21.25 22.05 -8.87
N SER A 629 -20.25 21.21 -9.14
CA SER A 629 -19.71 20.24 -8.18
C SER A 629 -18.59 20.83 -7.32
N ILE A 630 -18.67 20.61 -6.00
CA ILE A 630 -17.63 20.98 -5.04
C ILE A 630 -16.31 20.22 -5.22
N SER A 631 -16.34 19.07 -5.89
CA SER A 631 -15.14 18.32 -6.27
C SER A 631 -14.26 19.06 -7.27
N ASP A 632 -14.76 20.13 -7.89
CA ASP A 632 -14.16 20.78 -9.03
C ASP A 632 -13.59 22.17 -8.68
N ILE A 633 -13.17 22.36 -7.42
CA ILE A 633 -12.42 23.56 -7.00
C ILE A 633 -11.10 23.61 -7.78
N GLN A 634 -10.91 24.66 -8.58
CA GLN A 634 -9.73 24.83 -9.44
C GLN A 634 -8.61 25.61 -8.75
N ALA A 635 -8.98 26.61 -7.95
CA ALA A 635 -8.07 27.47 -7.21
C ALA A 635 -8.81 28.10 -6.04
N PHE A 636 -8.10 28.41 -4.96
CA PHE A 636 -8.66 29.11 -3.82
C PHE A 636 -7.64 30.02 -3.15
N GLN A 637 -8.13 30.95 -2.36
CA GLN A 637 -7.32 31.75 -1.46
C GLN A 637 -8.04 31.93 -0.13
N ILE A 638 -7.27 31.89 0.96
CA ILE A 638 -7.78 32.11 2.32
C ILE A 638 -7.63 33.59 2.66
N VAL A 639 -8.67 34.19 3.21
CA VAL A 639 -8.72 35.57 3.65
C VAL A 639 -9.13 35.66 5.12
N THR A 640 -8.61 36.65 5.85
CA THR A 640 -9.00 36.94 7.24
C THR A 640 -9.86 38.20 7.29
N VAL A 641 -10.94 38.21 8.06
CA VAL A 641 -11.80 39.39 8.19
C VAL A 641 -11.18 40.41 9.14
N LYS A 642 -11.16 41.68 8.73
CA LYS A 642 -10.65 42.81 9.54
C LYS A 642 -11.48 43.06 10.79
#